data_AF-A0A6L9KVF9-F1
#
_entry.id   AF-A0A6L9KVF9-F1
#
_cell.length_a   1.000
_cell.length_b   1.000
_cell.length_c   1.000
_cell.angle_alpha   90.00
_cell.angle_beta   90.00
_cell.angle_gamma   90.00
#
_symmetry.space_group_name_H-M   'P 1'
#
loop_
_entity.id
_entity.type
_entity.pdbx_description
1 polymer ?
#
loop_
_entity_poly.entity_id
_entity_poly.type
_entity_poly.pdbx_seq_one_letter_code
_entity_poly.pdbx_strand_id
1 'polypeptide(L)'
;MEFGLSRALPIYSGGLGILAGDYIKTASDMGLPLVGIGLLYQQGYFRQSLDAQGEQLAFFPFNDPLWLPVMPALNADNEWLSIVMDLPGRSLVLRVWQVRVGRVMLYLLDSNDQINDPRDRGITSELYGGGPELRIQQELVLGIGGLRLLRELDIHFEVCHLNEGHAAFAVLERARHFISDTGVDFATALWATRVGNLFTTHTPVTAGFDSFSPQLMAQYLSSYANDLGIDLQQLLALGRVNPLDREEPFNMAWLALRGSAAVNGVSRLHGQVSRKIFAPLFPQWPIAEVPVGHVTNGVHVPTWSSRAADRFWAGVCGETRWRGNLASLEEDFRRAPAAGLWSGRCDARHRLVQWMRGRYGRQTAARGMPVEADPIWREVLDPDALTLGFARRFVSYKRPNLLLEQPDRLERLLTDARHPVQIVIAGKAHPQDVEGQRMIRAWSEFLNRPNVRPHAVFVEDYDMSVASELVHGVDLWLNTPRRPWEASGTSGMKVLVNGGLNLSELDGWWAEAWTPELGWALGDGAEHGDDPAWDRAEAEALYQLLEQKVVPAFYQRDAQGIPSAWVSRMRESMASLTGRFSTNRMLRQYTEHYYLQAAADHRARVAEHASLAHDLRHWMERVQHHWPQVRIGAVTRQTEGTQHHIIAEVYLDGLAGEEVRVELYAETMAGAEGPERIAMTRGEPLLGALGAYHYEAHVEALRPIAHYTVRILPFHPQARLPLELALIHWEQ
;
A
#
# COMPACT_ATOMS: atom_id res chain seq x y z
N MET A 1 1.29 -11.11 5.28
CA MET A 1 0.68 -11.17 6.63
C MET A 1 -0.82 -11.41 6.58
N GLU A 2 -1.59 -10.62 5.82
CA GLU A 2 -3.05 -10.74 5.73
C GLU A 2 -3.58 -10.87 4.29
N PHE A 3 -4.75 -11.50 4.10
CA PHE A 3 -5.42 -11.64 2.79
C PHE A 3 -6.95 -11.54 2.90
N GLY A 4 -7.53 -10.57 2.19
CA GLY A 4 -8.96 -10.31 2.12
C GLY A 4 -9.63 -11.00 0.93
N LEU A 5 -9.83 -12.31 1.02
CA LEU A 5 -10.42 -13.10 -0.08
C LEU A 5 -11.94 -13.12 -0.06
N SER A 6 -12.52 -13.44 1.08
CA SER A 6 -13.95 -13.46 1.31
C SER A 6 -14.24 -13.39 2.81
N ARG A 7 -15.50 -13.14 3.17
CA ARG A 7 -15.94 -13.21 4.58
C ARG A 7 -15.73 -14.59 5.22
N ALA A 8 -15.71 -15.67 4.44
CA ALA A 8 -15.53 -17.03 4.93
C ALA A 8 -14.10 -17.32 5.42
N LEU A 9 -13.13 -16.46 5.08
CA LEU A 9 -11.75 -16.58 5.54
C LEU A 9 -11.27 -15.24 6.13
N PRO A 10 -11.59 -14.95 7.40
CA PRO A 10 -11.41 -13.63 8.03
C PRO A 10 -9.96 -13.39 8.50
N ILE A 11 -8.97 -13.58 7.63
CA ILE A 11 -7.54 -13.38 7.91
C ILE A 11 -7.04 -11.99 7.45
N TYR A 12 -7.88 -10.97 7.61
CA TYR A 12 -7.59 -9.60 7.22
C TYR A 12 -8.21 -8.59 8.18
N SER A 13 -7.62 -7.40 8.25
CA SER A 13 -8.02 -6.30 9.12
C SER A 13 -8.48 -5.07 8.33
N GLY A 14 -7.92 -4.83 7.14
CA GLY A 14 -8.10 -3.56 6.45
C GLY A 14 -7.63 -3.53 5.00
N GLY A 15 -7.25 -2.32 4.54
CA GLY A 15 -6.97 -2.05 3.13
C GLY A 15 -5.81 -2.85 2.54
N LEU A 16 -4.77 -3.13 3.34
CA LEU A 16 -3.59 -3.90 2.94
C LEU A 16 -3.96 -5.36 2.63
N GLY A 17 -4.67 -6.04 3.54
CA GLY A 17 -5.17 -7.39 3.30
C GLY A 17 -6.18 -7.46 2.15
N ILE A 18 -7.10 -6.50 2.02
CA ILE A 18 -8.02 -6.44 0.89
C ILE A 18 -7.27 -6.32 -0.44
N LEU A 19 -6.25 -5.45 -0.50
CA LEU A 19 -5.42 -5.31 -1.68
C LEU A 19 -4.71 -6.62 -2.02
N ALA A 20 -4.11 -7.32 -1.04
CA ALA A 20 -3.46 -8.61 -1.26
C ALA A 20 -4.44 -9.67 -1.81
N GLY A 21 -5.69 -9.67 -1.32
CA GLY A 21 -6.74 -10.53 -1.85
C GLY A 21 -7.13 -10.20 -3.30
N ASP A 22 -7.32 -8.91 -3.61
CA ASP A 22 -7.61 -8.44 -4.96
C ASP A 22 -6.44 -8.68 -5.92
N TYR A 23 -5.20 -8.57 -5.43
CA TYR A 23 -3.97 -8.86 -6.14
C TYR A 23 -3.97 -10.31 -6.65
N ILE A 24 -4.13 -11.29 -5.75
CA ILE A 24 -4.02 -12.70 -6.15
C ILE A 24 -5.21 -13.20 -6.97
N LYS A 25 -6.40 -12.63 -6.79
CA LYS A 25 -7.55 -12.86 -7.68
C LYS A 25 -7.25 -12.40 -9.10
N THR A 26 -6.68 -11.20 -9.24
CA THR A 26 -6.30 -10.64 -10.53
C THR A 26 -5.16 -11.43 -11.18
N ALA A 27 -4.17 -11.87 -10.39
CA ALA A 27 -3.09 -12.73 -10.88
C ALA A 27 -3.66 -14.04 -11.44
N SER A 28 -4.65 -14.63 -10.77
CA SER A 28 -5.37 -15.80 -11.28
C SER A 28 -6.11 -15.51 -12.59
N ASP A 29 -6.79 -14.36 -12.71
CA ASP A 29 -7.50 -13.95 -13.93
C ASP A 29 -6.55 -13.73 -15.11
N MET A 30 -5.37 -13.16 -14.85
CA MET A 30 -4.32 -12.92 -15.86
C MET A 30 -3.47 -14.15 -16.16
N GLY A 31 -3.55 -15.21 -15.35
CA GLY A 31 -2.72 -16.41 -15.50
C GLY A 31 -1.26 -16.20 -15.13
N LEU A 32 -0.97 -15.26 -14.22
CA LEU A 32 0.40 -15.04 -13.75
C LEU A 32 0.84 -16.18 -12.81
N PRO A 33 2.08 -16.70 -12.95
CA PRO A 33 2.62 -17.72 -12.05
C PRO A 33 2.99 -17.09 -10.71
N LEU A 34 2.01 -17.00 -9.80
CA LEU A 34 2.15 -16.37 -8.50
C LEU A 34 1.71 -17.33 -7.39
N VAL A 35 2.43 -17.30 -6.27
CA VAL A 35 2.09 -17.97 -5.02
C VAL A 35 2.02 -16.92 -3.91
N GLY A 36 0.98 -17.01 -3.07
CA GLY A 36 0.83 -16.19 -1.87
C GLY A 36 1.30 -16.94 -0.62
N ILE A 37 1.86 -16.22 0.35
CA ILE A 37 2.21 -16.76 1.68
C ILE A 37 1.66 -15.84 2.76
N GLY A 38 0.98 -16.43 3.74
CA GLY A 38 0.39 -15.73 4.87
C GLY A 38 0.37 -16.58 6.14
N LEU A 39 -0.35 -16.09 7.15
CA LEU A 39 -0.59 -16.80 8.41
C LEU A 39 -2.07 -17.16 8.52
N LEU A 40 -2.38 -18.33 9.09
CA LEU A 40 -3.75 -18.71 9.40
C LEU A 40 -4.10 -18.26 10.82
N TYR A 41 -4.82 -17.14 10.94
CA TYR A 41 -5.18 -16.60 12.24
C TYR A 41 -6.38 -17.30 12.88
N GLN A 42 -6.23 -17.74 14.14
CA GLN A 42 -7.31 -18.39 14.88
C GLN A 42 -8.46 -17.45 15.21
N GLN A 43 -8.25 -16.14 15.39
CA GLN A 43 -9.31 -15.18 15.74
C GLN A 43 -9.52 -14.11 14.66
N GLY A 44 -8.64 -14.05 13.66
CA GLY A 44 -8.63 -12.97 12.67
C GLY A 44 -8.29 -11.64 13.35
N TYR A 45 -9.01 -10.57 13.00
CA TYR A 45 -8.91 -9.27 13.68
C TYR A 45 -9.85 -9.22 14.89
N PHE A 46 -11.08 -8.74 14.75
CA PHE A 46 -12.15 -8.90 15.74
C PHE A 46 -13.53 -8.65 15.11
N ARG A 47 -14.59 -9.16 15.75
CA ARG A 47 -15.99 -8.85 15.46
C ARG A 47 -16.47 -7.72 16.35
N GLN A 48 -17.18 -6.77 15.77
CA GLN A 48 -17.64 -5.57 16.46
C GLN A 48 -19.13 -5.67 16.79
N SER A 49 -19.52 -5.20 17.97
CA SER A 49 -20.91 -4.83 18.31
C SER A 49 -20.90 -3.48 18.99
N LEU A 50 -22.04 -2.79 19.04
CA LEU A 50 -22.21 -1.63 19.93
C LEU A 50 -23.16 -1.98 21.07
N ASP A 51 -22.87 -1.49 22.27
CA ASP A 51 -23.78 -1.61 23.41
C ASP A 51 -24.90 -0.55 23.38
N ALA A 52 -25.72 -0.50 24.44
CA ALA A 52 -26.83 0.44 24.54
C ALA A 52 -26.37 1.91 24.66
N GLN A 53 -25.14 2.15 25.09
CA GLN A 53 -24.52 3.47 25.22
C GLN A 53 -23.78 3.89 23.94
N GLY A 54 -23.66 2.98 22.97
CA GLY A 54 -22.91 3.21 21.73
C GLY A 54 -21.43 2.93 21.83
N GLU A 55 -20.97 2.28 22.90
CA GLU A 55 -19.58 1.88 23.05
C GLU A 55 -19.26 0.66 22.19
N GLN A 56 -18.04 0.62 21.66
CA GLN A 56 -17.59 -0.49 20.85
C GLN A 56 -17.21 -1.70 21.72
N LEU A 57 -17.89 -2.83 21.48
CA LEU A 57 -17.51 -4.14 22.01
C LEU A 57 -16.72 -4.92 20.97
N ALA A 58 -15.58 -5.50 21.38
CA ALA A 58 -14.73 -6.33 20.54
C ALA A 58 -14.82 -7.81 20.97
N PHE A 59 -15.18 -8.68 20.02
CA PHE A 59 -15.26 -10.13 20.22
C PHE A 59 -14.26 -10.85 19.32
N PHE A 60 -13.64 -11.89 19.85
CA PHE A 60 -12.59 -12.65 19.17
C PHE A 60 -13.04 -14.11 19.00
N PRO A 61 -14.00 -14.39 18.10
CA PRO A 61 -14.46 -15.76 17.90
C PRO A 61 -13.33 -16.62 17.33
N PHE A 62 -13.29 -17.87 17.77
CA PHE A 62 -12.35 -18.85 17.23
C PHE A 62 -12.80 -19.32 15.84
N ASN A 63 -11.92 -19.16 14.86
CA ASN A 63 -11.99 -19.67 13.51
C ASN A 63 -11.37 -21.07 13.50
N ASP A 64 -12.22 -22.07 13.66
CA ASP A 64 -11.79 -23.46 13.54
C ASP A 64 -11.47 -23.78 12.06
N PRO A 65 -10.21 -24.15 11.73
CA PRO A 65 -9.80 -24.45 10.37
C PRO A 65 -10.66 -25.48 9.64
N LEU A 66 -11.34 -26.39 10.36
CA LEU A 66 -12.23 -27.38 9.76
C LEU A 66 -13.49 -26.76 9.12
N TRP A 67 -13.85 -25.53 9.50
CA TRP A 67 -14.99 -24.79 8.95
C TRP A 67 -14.56 -23.68 7.99
N LEU A 68 -13.26 -23.49 7.80
CA LEU A 68 -12.71 -22.50 6.88
C LEU A 68 -12.51 -23.11 5.49
N PRO A 69 -12.51 -22.29 4.41
CA PRO A 69 -12.23 -22.75 3.06
C PRO A 69 -10.72 -22.95 2.84
N VAL A 70 -10.09 -23.76 3.69
CA VAL A 70 -8.67 -24.13 3.67
C VAL A 70 -8.55 -25.66 3.57
N MET A 71 -7.44 -26.14 3.03
CA MET A 71 -7.11 -27.56 3.00
C MET A 71 -5.71 -27.77 3.57
N PRO A 72 -5.39 -28.91 4.18
CA PRO A 72 -4.01 -29.28 4.49
C PRO A 72 -3.15 -29.24 3.21
N ALA A 73 -1.96 -28.66 3.29
CA ALA A 73 -0.94 -28.86 2.28
C ALA A 73 -0.23 -30.19 2.57
N LEU A 74 0.03 -30.97 1.53
CA LEU A 74 0.63 -32.29 1.66
C LEU A 74 2.08 -32.26 1.17
N ASN A 75 2.95 -33.06 1.78
CA ASN A 75 4.31 -33.29 1.32
C ASN A 75 4.34 -34.36 0.21
N ALA A 76 5.55 -34.71 -0.27
CA ALA A 76 5.73 -35.73 -1.31
C ALA A 76 5.21 -37.13 -0.91
N ASP A 77 5.13 -37.42 0.39
CA ASP A 77 4.65 -38.69 0.94
C ASP A 77 3.13 -38.71 1.22
N ASN A 78 2.39 -37.67 0.79
CA ASN A 78 0.96 -37.43 1.07
C ASN A 78 0.64 -37.26 2.57
N GLU A 79 1.62 -36.92 3.39
CA GLU A 79 1.43 -36.55 4.78
C GLU A 79 1.21 -35.04 4.91
N TRP A 80 0.61 -34.60 6.01
CA TRP A 80 0.42 -33.18 6.25
C TRP A 80 1.79 -32.49 6.40
N LEU A 81 2.08 -31.56 5.49
CA LEU A 81 3.31 -30.79 5.51
C LEU A 81 3.40 -29.93 6.77
N SER A 82 4.56 -30.04 7.44
CA SER A 82 4.93 -29.23 8.58
C SER A 82 6.32 -28.61 8.40
N ILE A 83 6.49 -27.35 8.79
CA ILE A 83 7.77 -26.63 8.76
C ILE A 83 8.31 -26.50 10.17
N VAL A 84 9.56 -26.87 10.40
CA VAL A 84 10.22 -26.71 11.70
C VAL A 84 11.08 -25.44 11.70
N MET A 85 10.93 -24.66 12.77
CA MET A 85 11.71 -23.45 13.03
C MET A 85 12.34 -23.51 14.42
N ASP A 86 13.54 -22.97 14.54
CA ASP A 86 14.22 -22.86 15.83
C ASP A 86 13.89 -21.52 16.47
N LEU A 87 13.34 -21.57 17.67
CA LEU A 87 13.14 -20.43 18.55
C LEU A 87 14.13 -20.55 19.73
N PRO A 88 14.32 -19.48 20.52
CA PRO A 88 15.22 -19.51 21.66
C PRO A 88 14.86 -20.65 22.63
N GLY A 89 15.75 -21.64 22.70
CA GLY A 89 15.65 -22.81 23.57
C GLY A 89 14.59 -23.85 23.19
N ARG A 90 13.97 -23.79 22.00
CA ARG A 90 12.90 -24.74 21.59
C ARG A 90 12.68 -24.77 20.08
N SER A 91 12.07 -25.84 19.59
CA SER A 91 11.59 -25.92 18.21
C SER A 91 10.10 -25.57 18.13
N LEU A 92 9.73 -24.86 17.06
CA LEU A 92 8.37 -24.53 16.67
C LEU A 92 8.00 -25.34 15.42
N VAL A 93 6.87 -26.04 15.46
CA VAL A 93 6.33 -26.77 14.31
C VAL A 93 5.15 -26.00 13.72
N LEU A 94 5.21 -25.68 12.43
CA LEU A 94 4.15 -24.96 11.73
C LEU A 94 3.43 -25.92 10.81
N ARG A 95 2.11 -26.09 10.99
CA ARG A 95 1.29 -26.75 9.98
C ARG A 95 1.07 -25.85 8.79
N VAL A 96 0.97 -26.46 7.63
CA VAL A 96 0.76 -25.74 6.38
C VAL A 96 -0.64 -25.99 5.87
N TRP A 97 -1.37 -24.91 5.63
CA TRP A 97 -2.66 -24.91 4.96
C TRP A 97 -2.53 -24.29 3.57
N GLN A 98 -3.41 -24.67 2.66
CA GLN A 98 -3.49 -24.12 1.31
C GLN A 98 -4.91 -23.65 0.99
N VAL A 99 -4.98 -22.58 0.20
CA VAL A 99 -6.21 -21.99 -0.33
C VAL A 99 -6.02 -21.81 -1.84
N ARG A 100 -6.93 -22.40 -2.63
CA ARG A 100 -6.94 -22.27 -4.09
C ARG A 100 -7.74 -21.05 -4.52
N VAL A 101 -7.06 -19.99 -4.96
CA VAL A 101 -7.67 -18.80 -5.54
C VAL A 101 -7.60 -18.89 -7.06
N GLY A 102 -8.55 -19.63 -7.64
CA GLY A 102 -8.54 -19.94 -9.07
C GLY A 102 -7.28 -20.71 -9.48
N ARG A 103 -6.36 -20.04 -10.16
CA ARG A 103 -5.05 -20.58 -10.59
C ARG A 103 -3.93 -20.38 -9.57
N VAL A 104 -4.09 -19.44 -8.65
CA VAL A 104 -3.06 -19.07 -7.66
C VAL A 104 -3.25 -19.90 -6.38
N MET A 105 -2.14 -20.41 -5.84
CA MET A 105 -2.11 -21.00 -4.50
C MET A 105 -1.73 -19.96 -3.46
N LEU A 106 -2.47 -19.91 -2.37
CA LEU A 106 -2.11 -19.20 -1.15
C LEU A 106 -1.82 -20.22 -0.05
N TYR A 107 -0.60 -20.22 0.47
CA TYR A 107 -0.23 -21.03 1.62
C TYR A 107 -0.31 -20.22 2.92
N LEU A 108 -0.80 -20.85 3.98
CA LEU A 108 -0.98 -20.24 5.29
C LEU A 108 -0.27 -21.08 6.36
N LEU A 109 0.63 -20.45 7.11
CA LEU A 109 1.34 -21.09 8.22
C LEU A 109 0.53 -20.99 9.51
N ASP A 110 0.47 -22.08 10.25
CA ASP A 110 -0.32 -22.22 11.47
C ASP A 110 0.52 -22.83 12.61
N SER A 111 0.69 -22.07 13.69
CA SER A 111 1.42 -22.52 14.88
C SER A 111 0.55 -23.29 15.87
N ASN A 112 -0.78 -23.30 15.69
CA ASN A 112 -1.71 -23.90 16.65
C ASN A 112 -1.81 -25.42 16.51
N ASP A 113 -0.71 -26.11 16.83
CA ASP A 113 -0.62 -27.56 16.92
C ASP A 113 -0.33 -28.02 18.35
N GLN A 114 -0.83 -29.20 18.73
CA GLN A 114 -0.64 -29.76 20.07
C GLN A 114 0.81 -30.15 20.36
N ILE A 115 1.64 -30.34 19.32
CA ILE A 115 3.07 -30.59 19.46
C ILE A 115 3.83 -29.38 20.01
N ASN A 116 3.29 -28.17 19.82
CA ASN A 116 3.87 -26.93 20.31
C ASN A 116 3.43 -26.61 21.74
N ASP A 117 4.29 -25.90 22.47
CA ASP A 117 3.94 -25.34 23.77
C ASP A 117 2.73 -24.39 23.65
N PRO A 118 1.84 -24.31 24.66
CA PRO A 118 0.70 -23.39 24.67
C PRO A 118 1.03 -21.95 24.27
N ARG A 119 2.22 -21.42 24.63
CA ARG A 119 2.63 -20.07 24.24
C ARG A 119 2.89 -19.93 22.74
N ASP A 120 3.47 -20.96 22.13
CA ASP A 120 3.90 -20.95 20.72
C ASP A 120 2.71 -21.17 19.79
N ARG A 121 1.71 -21.93 20.24
CA ARG A 121 0.39 -22.00 19.59
C ARG A 121 -0.28 -20.64 19.45
N GLY A 122 0.07 -19.71 20.34
CA GLY A 122 -0.43 -18.34 20.36
C GLY A 122 0.15 -17.44 19.26
N ILE A 123 1.22 -17.85 18.56
CA ILE A 123 1.87 -17.03 17.52
C ILE A 123 0.89 -16.66 16.42
N THR A 124 0.02 -17.59 16.03
CA THR A 124 -1.01 -17.36 15.00
C THR A 124 -2.37 -17.01 15.59
N SER A 125 -2.48 -16.62 16.86
CA SER A 125 -3.78 -16.44 17.52
C SER A 125 -4.61 -15.31 16.90
N GLU A 126 -4.04 -14.11 16.80
CA GLU A 126 -4.71 -12.90 16.35
C GLU A 126 -3.85 -12.06 15.39
N LEU A 127 -4.52 -11.33 14.50
CA LEU A 127 -3.90 -10.43 13.54
C LEU A 127 -3.71 -9.04 14.17
N TYR A 128 -2.48 -8.54 14.16
CA TYR A 128 -2.08 -7.25 14.75
C TYR A 128 -2.35 -7.13 16.27
N GLY A 129 -2.33 -8.25 16.98
CA GLY A 129 -2.42 -8.27 18.44
C GLY A 129 -1.15 -8.70 19.14
N GLY A 130 -1.26 -8.91 20.46
CA GLY A 130 -0.13 -9.17 21.36
C GLY A 130 0.83 -7.99 21.55
N GLY A 131 1.99 -8.29 22.13
CA GLY A 131 3.09 -7.33 22.33
C GLY A 131 4.23 -7.50 21.31
N PRO A 132 5.32 -6.71 21.43
CA PRO A 132 6.45 -6.75 20.50
C PRO A 132 7.06 -8.15 20.30
N GLU A 133 7.08 -8.98 21.35
CA GLU A 133 7.60 -10.35 21.25
C GLU A 133 6.73 -11.28 20.39
N LEU A 134 5.40 -11.22 20.52
CA LEU A 134 4.50 -11.98 19.64
C LEU A 134 4.66 -11.50 18.20
N ARG A 135 4.82 -10.19 18.02
CA ARG A 135 4.95 -9.54 16.72
C ARG A 135 6.19 -10.00 15.96
N ILE A 136 7.37 -10.00 16.60
CA ILE A 136 8.59 -10.51 15.97
C ILE A 136 8.45 -12.01 15.64
N GLN A 137 7.83 -12.82 16.51
CA GLN A 137 7.58 -14.23 16.22
C GLN A 137 6.70 -14.43 14.98
N GLN A 138 5.63 -13.65 14.82
CA GLN A 138 4.78 -13.68 13.63
C GLN A 138 5.55 -13.32 12.36
N GLU A 139 6.42 -12.32 12.43
CA GLU A 139 7.24 -11.90 11.29
C GLU A 139 8.33 -12.92 10.94
N LEU A 140 8.92 -13.59 11.94
CA LEU A 140 9.83 -14.72 11.73
C LEU A 140 9.11 -15.88 11.04
N VAL A 141 7.94 -16.26 11.53
CA VAL A 141 7.11 -17.32 10.92
C VAL A 141 6.76 -16.96 9.48
N LEU A 142 6.32 -15.72 9.23
CA LEU A 142 5.96 -15.27 7.88
C LEU A 142 7.16 -15.22 6.93
N GLY A 143 8.27 -14.61 7.35
CA GLY A 143 9.45 -14.40 6.51
C GLY A 143 10.32 -15.65 6.37
N ILE A 144 10.82 -16.19 7.48
CA ILE A 144 11.70 -17.37 7.49
C ILE A 144 10.87 -18.62 7.20
N GLY A 145 9.80 -18.85 7.96
CA GLY A 145 8.94 -20.02 7.79
C GLY A 145 8.32 -20.09 6.39
N GLY A 146 7.95 -18.94 5.81
CA GLY A 146 7.44 -18.84 4.46
C GLY A 146 8.44 -19.26 3.38
N LEU A 147 9.70 -18.88 3.53
CA LEU A 147 10.75 -19.26 2.56
C LEU A 147 11.14 -20.72 2.71
N ARG A 148 11.22 -21.25 3.94
CA ARG A 148 11.41 -22.68 4.20
C ARG A 148 10.30 -23.52 3.58
N LEU A 149 9.05 -23.07 3.71
CA LEU A 149 7.92 -23.71 3.06
C LEU A 149 8.09 -23.86 1.55
N LEU A 150 8.52 -22.80 0.85
CA LEU A 150 8.72 -22.88 -0.60
C LEU A 150 9.79 -23.90 -0.98
N ARG A 151 10.85 -24.05 -0.17
CA ARG A 151 11.88 -25.05 -0.36
C ARG A 151 11.35 -26.48 -0.15
N GLU A 152 10.56 -26.71 0.90
CA GLU A 152 9.94 -28.04 1.14
C GLU A 152 8.93 -28.43 0.05
N LEU A 153 8.26 -27.45 -0.56
CA LEU A 153 7.34 -27.67 -1.67
C LEU A 153 8.03 -27.76 -3.05
N ASP A 154 9.35 -27.63 -3.11
CA ASP A 154 10.13 -27.55 -4.36
C ASP A 154 9.63 -26.45 -5.32
N ILE A 155 9.22 -25.31 -4.76
CA ILE A 155 8.76 -24.15 -5.53
C ILE A 155 9.93 -23.20 -5.75
N HIS A 156 10.39 -23.14 -7.00
CA HIS A 156 11.38 -22.17 -7.44
C HIS A 156 10.73 -20.85 -7.89
N PHE A 157 11.32 -19.73 -7.49
CA PHE A 157 10.85 -18.39 -7.83
C PHE A 157 12.01 -17.43 -8.06
N GLU A 158 11.81 -16.46 -8.94
CA GLU A 158 12.82 -15.45 -9.28
C GLU A 158 12.55 -14.12 -8.56
N VAL A 159 11.28 -13.84 -8.25
CA VAL A 159 10.83 -12.59 -7.64
C VAL A 159 10.16 -12.85 -6.30
N CYS A 160 10.59 -12.13 -5.26
CA CYS A 160 9.97 -12.10 -3.95
C CYS A 160 9.39 -10.70 -3.72
N HIS A 161 8.08 -10.60 -3.54
CA HIS A 161 7.39 -9.33 -3.33
C HIS A 161 6.97 -9.17 -1.87
N LEU A 162 7.59 -8.22 -1.19
CA LEU A 162 7.34 -7.88 0.21
C LEU A 162 6.24 -6.83 0.29
N ASN A 163 5.09 -7.23 0.82
CA ASN A 163 3.94 -6.34 1.07
C ASN A 163 4.04 -5.76 2.49
N GLU A 164 4.58 -4.55 2.58
CA GLU A 164 5.05 -3.91 3.83
C GLU A 164 6.23 -4.64 4.50
N GLY A 165 6.85 -4.01 5.51
CA GLY A 165 8.01 -4.55 6.24
C GLY A 165 7.79 -5.88 6.97
N HIS A 166 6.54 -6.30 7.17
CA HIS A 166 6.16 -7.50 7.93
C HIS A 166 6.82 -8.82 7.47
N ALA A 167 7.20 -8.89 6.19
CA ALA A 167 7.84 -10.08 5.61
C ALA A 167 9.36 -9.90 5.41
N ALA A 168 9.97 -8.85 5.95
CA ALA A 168 11.35 -8.48 5.62
C ALA A 168 12.39 -9.55 5.98
N PHE A 169 12.11 -10.43 6.97
CA PHE A 169 12.98 -11.57 7.25
C PHE A 169 13.10 -12.58 6.09
N ALA A 170 12.17 -12.57 5.12
CA ALA A 170 12.28 -13.34 3.88
C ALA A 170 13.56 -13.00 3.10
N VAL A 171 14.05 -11.75 3.18
CA VAL A 171 15.33 -11.34 2.57
C VAL A 171 16.48 -12.15 3.14
N LEU A 172 16.53 -12.30 4.46
CA LEU A 172 17.60 -13.02 5.14
C LEU A 172 17.54 -14.51 4.82
N GLU A 173 16.34 -15.12 4.86
CA GLU A 173 16.19 -16.56 4.60
C GLU A 173 16.48 -16.90 3.12
N ARG A 174 16.11 -16.01 2.19
CA ARG A 174 16.47 -16.15 0.78
C ARG A 174 17.99 -16.15 0.58
N ALA A 175 18.72 -15.25 1.26
CA ALA A 175 20.18 -15.25 1.25
C ALA A 175 20.76 -16.52 1.91
N ARG A 176 20.21 -16.96 3.05
CA ARG A 176 20.64 -18.20 3.74
C ARG A 176 20.45 -19.45 2.87
N HIS A 177 19.34 -19.54 2.16
CA HIS A 177 19.09 -20.60 1.20
C HIS A 177 20.17 -20.62 0.11
N PHE A 178 20.50 -19.45 -0.44
CA PHE A 178 21.56 -19.33 -1.44
C PHE A 178 22.94 -19.69 -0.90
N ILE A 179 23.28 -19.29 0.34
CA ILE A 179 24.51 -19.72 1.04
C ILE A 179 24.56 -21.25 1.10
N SER A 180 23.46 -21.88 1.53
CA SER A 180 23.39 -23.34 1.68
C SER A 180 23.59 -24.07 0.34
N ASP A 181 23.10 -23.49 -0.76
CA ASP A 181 23.12 -24.13 -2.08
C ASP A 181 24.44 -23.93 -2.82
N THR A 182 25.18 -22.84 -2.51
CA THR A 182 26.36 -22.42 -3.30
C THR A 182 27.65 -22.33 -2.48
N GLY A 183 27.56 -22.23 -1.15
CA GLY A 183 28.72 -22.11 -0.25
C GLY A 183 29.36 -20.71 -0.21
N VAL A 184 28.75 -19.69 -0.82
CA VAL A 184 29.25 -18.30 -0.76
C VAL A 184 28.96 -17.65 0.59
N ASP A 185 29.64 -16.54 0.90
CA ASP A 185 29.38 -15.76 2.12
C ASP A 185 28.05 -14.97 2.05
N PHE A 186 27.58 -14.50 3.21
CA PHE A 186 26.32 -13.76 3.30
C PHE A 186 26.29 -12.48 2.47
N ALA A 187 27.40 -11.75 2.42
CA ALA A 187 27.46 -10.51 1.65
C ALA A 187 27.22 -10.81 0.17
N THR A 188 27.92 -11.80 -0.40
CA THR A 188 27.75 -12.24 -1.78
C THR A 188 26.35 -12.78 -2.02
N ALA A 189 25.83 -13.61 -1.11
CA ALA A 189 24.48 -14.15 -1.21
C ALA A 189 23.39 -13.07 -1.19
N LEU A 190 23.55 -12.04 -0.36
CA LEU A 190 22.65 -10.90 -0.34
C LEU A 190 22.72 -10.13 -1.66
N TRP A 191 23.92 -9.88 -2.21
CA TRP A 191 24.10 -9.23 -3.52
C TRP A 191 23.51 -10.05 -4.68
N ALA A 192 23.58 -11.38 -4.61
CA ALA A 192 22.99 -12.28 -5.59
C ALA A 192 21.45 -12.23 -5.56
N THR A 193 20.87 -12.27 -4.36
CA THR A 193 19.42 -12.50 -4.18
C THR A 193 18.59 -11.22 -4.11
N ARG A 194 19.13 -10.12 -3.56
CA ARG A 194 18.40 -8.85 -3.35
C ARG A 194 17.80 -8.25 -4.62
N VAL A 195 18.39 -8.55 -5.78
CA VAL A 195 17.92 -8.02 -7.06
C VAL A 195 16.57 -8.60 -7.48
N GLY A 196 16.25 -9.80 -6.99
CA GLY A 196 14.96 -10.44 -7.14
C GLY A 196 13.95 -10.05 -6.06
N ASN A 197 14.24 -9.08 -5.18
CA ASN A 197 13.33 -8.64 -4.13
C ASN A 197 12.72 -7.27 -4.46
N LEU A 198 11.40 -7.17 -4.33
CA LEU A 198 10.62 -5.92 -4.45
C LEU A 198 9.98 -5.60 -3.09
N PHE A 199 10.15 -4.38 -2.62
CA PHE A 199 9.49 -3.87 -1.41
C PHE A 199 8.43 -2.83 -1.74
N THR A 200 7.17 -3.10 -1.42
CA THR A 200 6.11 -2.09 -1.45
C THR A 200 5.81 -1.60 -0.03
N THR A 201 5.88 -0.28 0.17
CA THR A 201 5.47 0.37 1.41
C THR A 201 4.06 0.95 1.30
N HIS A 202 3.27 0.80 2.36
CA HIS A 202 1.90 1.31 2.48
C HIS A 202 1.75 2.37 3.58
N THR A 203 2.83 2.65 4.29
CA THR A 203 2.82 3.45 5.51
C THR A 203 3.30 4.87 5.23
N PRO A 204 2.47 5.90 5.47
CA PRO A 204 2.82 7.29 5.17
C PRO A 204 3.61 7.99 6.29
N VAL A 205 3.92 7.28 7.39
CA VAL A 205 4.64 7.81 8.57
C VAL A 205 5.59 6.78 9.17
N THR A 206 6.78 7.19 9.61
CA THR A 206 7.79 6.27 10.16
C THR A 206 7.32 5.50 11.39
N ALA A 207 6.51 6.14 12.25
CA ALA A 207 5.94 5.52 13.46
C ALA A 207 4.98 4.35 13.17
N GLY A 208 4.54 4.18 11.92
CA GLY A 208 3.70 3.05 11.52
C GLY A 208 4.47 1.78 11.16
N PHE A 209 5.81 1.82 11.09
CA PHE A 209 6.63 0.64 10.82
C PHE A 209 6.87 -0.18 12.09
N ASP A 210 6.85 -1.51 11.95
CA ASP A 210 7.27 -2.42 13.00
C ASP A 210 8.75 -2.18 13.35
N SER A 211 9.03 -1.96 14.63
CA SER A 211 10.37 -1.79 15.17
C SER A 211 10.55 -2.55 16.48
N PHE A 212 11.71 -3.17 16.63
CA PHE A 212 12.02 -4.06 17.75
C PHE A 212 13.27 -3.59 18.48
N SER A 213 13.30 -3.76 19.81
CA SER A 213 14.48 -3.40 20.59
C SER A 213 15.67 -4.30 20.21
N PRO A 214 16.91 -3.79 20.28
CA PRO A 214 18.11 -4.59 20.01
C PRO A 214 18.19 -5.86 20.87
N GLN A 215 17.71 -5.80 22.11
CA GLN A 215 17.70 -6.92 23.05
C GLN A 215 16.72 -8.01 22.61
N LEU A 216 15.52 -7.63 22.15
CA LEU A 216 14.54 -8.59 21.63
C LEU A 216 15.06 -9.25 20.34
N MET A 217 15.67 -8.47 19.45
CA MET A 217 16.29 -9.00 18.25
C MET A 217 17.44 -9.97 18.57
N ALA A 218 18.30 -9.63 19.54
CA ALA A 218 19.38 -10.50 19.99
C ALA A 218 18.84 -11.85 20.49
N GLN A 219 17.78 -11.82 21.32
CA GLN A 219 17.15 -13.01 21.86
C GLN A 219 16.76 -14.00 20.75
N TYR A 220 16.15 -13.52 19.65
CA TYR A 220 15.63 -14.38 18.58
C TYR A 220 16.60 -14.66 17.44
N LEU A 221 17.54 -13.77 17.16
CA LEU A 221 18.40 -13.85 15.96
C LEU A 221 19.88 -14.09 16.25
N SER A 222 20.32 -14.19 17.51
CA SER A 222 21.73 -14.49 17.82
C SER A 222 22.22 -15.80 17.18
N SER A 223 21.44 -16.88 17.29
CA SER A 223 21.81 -18.16 16.65
C SER A 223 21.72 -18.06 15.13
N TYR A 224 20.66 -17.43 14.64
CA TYR A 224 20.42 -17.27 13.21
C TYR A 224 21.50 -16.42 12.50
N ALA A 225 22.08 -15.43 13.18
CA ALA A 225 23.21 -14.67 12.65
C ALA A 225 24.43 -15.58 12.39
N ASN A 226 24.69 -16.55 13.28
CA ASN A 226 25.75 -17.53 13.07
C ASN A 226 25.46 -18.44 11.87
N ASP A 227 24.19 -18.82 11.64
CA ASP A 227 23.79 -19.61 10.47
C ASP A 227 23.97 -18.83 9.15
N LEU A 228 23.92 -17.50 9.21
CA LEU A 228 24.29 -16.61 8.10
C LEU A 228 25.81 -16.40 7.99
N GLY A 229 26.61 -16.83 8.97
CA GLY A 229 28.06 -16.61 8.99
C GLY A 229 28.46 -15.16 9.29
N ILE A 230 27.62 -14.38 9.97
CA ILE A 230 27.87 -12.99 10.36
C ILE A 230 27.68 -12.79 11.86
N ASP A 231 28.24 -11.71 12.41
CA ASP A 231 27.95 -11.32 13.79
C ASP A 231 26.56 -10.64 13.92
N LEU A 232 26.02 -10.66 15.14
CA LEU A 232 24.70 -10.08 15.41
C LEU A 232 24.64 -8.56 15.11
N GLN A 233 25.75 -7.83 15.28
CA GLN A 233 25.78 -6.39 15.02
C GLN A 233 25.69 -6.09 13.52
N GLN A 234 26.34 -6.91 12.69
CA GLN A 234 26.20 -6.86 11.24
C GLN A 234 24.76 -7.12 10.80
N LEU A 235 24.07 -8.08 11.42
CA LEU A 235 22.65 -8.31 11.17
C LEU A 235 21.82 -7.09 11.58
N LEU A 236 21.99 -6.58 12.81
CA LEU A 236 21.24 -5.44 13.33
C LEU A 236 21.44 -4.17 12.50
N ALA A 237 22.63 -3.96 11.94
CA ALA A 237 22.93 -2.85 11.06
C ALA A 237 22.04 -2.80 9.81
N LEU A 238 21.48 -3.93 9.35
CA LEU A 238 20.56 -3.97 8.21
C LEU A 238 19.21 -3.30 8.51
N GLY A 239 18.81 -3.25 9.78
CA GLY A 239 17.56 -2.64 10.22
C GLY A 239 17.74 -1.26 10.85
N ARG A 240 18.85 -0.57 10.59
CA ARG A 240 19.19 0.73 11.20
C ARG A 240 19.52 1.80 10.17
N VAL A 241 19.29 3.06 10.52
CA VAL A 241 19.78 4.22 9.79
C VAL A 241 21.26 4.40 10.05
N ASN A 242 21.68 4.41 11.32
CA ASN A 242 23.07 4.46 11.73
C ASN A 242 23.55 3.05 12.11
N PRO A 243 24.35 2.37 11.25
CA PRO A 243 24.87 1.03 11.55
C PRO A 243 25.68 0.94 12.85
N LEU A 244 26.24 2.06 13.32
CA LEU A 244 27.10 2.14 14.50
C LEU A 244 26.33 2.43 15.79
N ASP A 245 25.07 2.88 15.71
CA ASP A 245 24.24 3.10 16.89
C ASP A 245 23.71 1.76 17.41
N ARG A 246 24.20 1.34 18.57
CA ARG A 246 23.85 0.05 19.17
C ARG A 246 22.49 0.05 19.85
N GLU A 247 21.97 1.22 20.20
CA GLU A 247 20.68 1.39 20.87
C GLU A 247 19.54 1.65 19.88
N GLU A 248 19.84 2.02 18.63
CA GLU A 248 18.83 2.21 17.59
C GLU A 248 17.99 0.91 17.42
N PRO A 249 16.65 1.01 17.55
CA PRO A 249 15.75 -0.11 17.31
C PRO A 249 15.90 -0.67 15.89
N PHE A 250 15.70 -1.98 15.75
CA PHE A 250 15.68 -2.63 14.45
C PHE A 250 14.33 -2.38 13.77
N ASN A 251 14.32 -1.67 12.66
CA ASN A 251 13.12 -1.36 11.91
C ASN A 251 13.03 -2.19 10.63
N MET A 252 11.87 -2.82 10.46
CA MET A 252 11.64 -3.81 9.42
C MET A 252 11.56 -3.21 8.01
N ALA A 253 11.15 -1.96 7.88
CA ALA A 253 11.14 -1.26 6.60
C ALA A 253 12.57 -0.94 6.12
N TRP A 254 13.51 -0.67 7.03
CA TRP A 254 14.92 -0.50 6.69
C TRP A 254 15.53 -1.82 6.19
N LEU A 255 15.22 -2.95 6.85
CA LEU A 255 15.63 -4.28 6.39
C LEU A 255 15.05 -4.57 4.99
N ALA A 256 13.74 -4.33 4.79
CA ALA A 256 13.09 -4.57 3.51
C ALA A 256 13.71 -3.75 2.38
N LEU A 257 14.01 -2.47 2.63
CA LEU A 257 14.65 -1.59 1.65
C LEU A 257 16.08 -2.03 1.32
N ARG A 258 16.94 -2.26 2.33
CA ARG A 258 18.33 -2.70 2.10
C ARG A 258 18.39 -4.09 1.44
N GLY A 259 17.40 -4.92 1.72
CA GLY A 259 17.23 -6.26 1.16
C GLY A 259 16.65 -6.31 -0.25
N SER A 260 16.30 -5.16 -0.84
CA SER A 260 15.63 -5.07 -2.14
C SER A 260 16.43 -4.25 -3.14
N ALA A 261 16.17 -4.48 -4.43
CA ALA A 261 16.70 -3.64 -5.53
C ALA A 261 15.60 -2.85 -6.26
N ALA A 262 14.37 -2.94 -5.78
CA ALA A 262 13.27 -2.10 -6.19
C ALA A 262 12.36 -1.78 -4.99
N VAL A 263 11.90 -0.53 -4.93
CA VAL A 263 10.99 -0.05 -3.88
C VAL A 263 9.91 0.83 -4.50
N ASN A 264 8.66 0.70 -4.04
CA ASN A 264 7.57 1.55 -4.50
C ASN A 264 6.57 1.93 -3.41
N GLY A 265 6.00 3.13 -3.57
CA GLY A 265 4.76 3.53 -2.90
C GLY A 265 3.51 3.11 -3.68
N VAL A 266 2.34 3.43 -3.12
CA VAL A 266 1.03 2.88 -3.55
C VAL A 266 0.07 3.92 -4.15
N SER A 267 0.59 5.13 -4.35
CA SER A 267 0.03 6.23 -5.15
C SER A 267 1.20 7.17 -5.51
N ARG A 268 0.99 8.08 -6.46
CA ARG A 268 2.01 9.07 -6.86
C ARG A 268 2.45 9.95 -5.69
N LEU A 269 1.49 10.49 -4.93
CA LEU A 269 1.76 11.31 -3.75
C LEU A 269 2.48 10.48 -2.67
N HIS A 270 2.04 9.24 -2.43
CA HIS A 270 2.72 8.37 -1.47
C HIS A 270 4.15 8.03 -1.87
N GLY A 271 4.45 7.90 -3.17
CA GLY A 271 5.83 7.76 -3.65
C GLY A 271 6.70 8.95 -3.22
N GLN A 272 6.18 10.18 -3.33
CA GLN A 272 6.88 11.39 -2.90
C GLN A 272 7.06 11.44 -1.36
N VAL A 273 6.02 11.09 -0.60
CA VAL A 273 6.10 10.98 0.86
C VAL A 273 7.12 9.93 1.29
N SER A 274 7.11 8.77 0.64
CA SER A 274 8.04 7.67 0.93
C SER A 274 9.49 8.08 0.66
N ARG A 275 9.76 8.87 -0.39
CA ARG A 275 11.12 9.40 -0.61
C ARG A 275 11.61 10.24 0.56
N LYS A 276 10.76 11.08 1.17
CA LYS A 276 11.10 11.83 2.38
C LYS A 276 11.35 10.90 3.57
N ILE A 277 10.53 9.86 3.73
CA ILE A 277 10.66 8.85 4.80
C ILE A 277 11.99 8.09 4.71
N PHE A 278 12.37 7.65 3.52
CA PHE A 278 13.58 6.84 3.30
C PHE A 278 14.84 7.67 3.07
N ALA A 279 14.74 9.00 2.90
CA ALA A 279 15.88 9.89 2.70
C ALA A 279 17.04 9.73 3.71
N PRO A 280 16.80 9.45 5.01
CA PRO A 280 17.90 9.21 5.96
C PRO A 280 18.85 8.06 5.56
N LEU A 281 18.40 7.11 4.74
CA LEU A 281 19.24 6.01 4.22
C LEU A 281 20.08 6.39 2.99
N PHE A 282 19.84 7.57 2.41
CA PHE A 282 20.52 8.07 1.22
C PHE A 282 21.12 9.46 1.50
N PRO A 283 22.13 9.56 2.38
CA PRO A 283 22.72 10.84 2.76
C PRO A 283 23.23 11.58 1.53
N GLN A 284 23.00 12.90 1.49
CA GLN A 284 23.39 13.80 0.39
C GLN A 284 22.70 13.55 -0.96
N TRP A 285 21.87 12.53 -1.10
CA TRP A 285 21.06 12.35 -2.31
C TRP A 285 19.90 13.35 -2.34
N PRO A 286 19.58 13.94 -3.51
CA PRO A 286 18.38 14.76 -3.64
C PRO A 286 17.14 13.92 -3.37
N ILE A 287 16.16 14.46 -2.63
CA ILE A 287 14.92 13.73 -2.28
C ILE A 287 14.22 13.19 -3.54
N ALA A 288 14.28 13.93 -4.65
CA ALA A 288 13.71 13.50 -5.93
C ALA A 288 14.33 12.22 -6.51
N GLU A 289 15.57 11.89 -6.13
CA GLU A 289 16.33 10.72 -6.58
C GLU A 289 16.42 9.59 -5.55
N VAL A 290 15.84 9.76 -4.36
CA VAL A 290 15.63 8.64 -3.44
C VAL A 290 14.82 7.56 -4.18
N PRO A 291 15.31 6.30 -4.25
CA PRO A 291 14.88 5.30 -5.23
C PRO A 291 13.56 4.61 -4.87
N VAL A 292 12.53 5.41 -4.63
CA VAL A 292 11.17 4.95 -4.39
C VAL A 292 10.28 5.37 -5.56
N GLY A 293 9.82 4.38 -6.31
CA GLY A 293 8.84 4.53 -7.38
C GLY A 293 7.40 4.58 -6.84
N HIS A 294 6.43 4.36 -7.72
CA HIS A 294 5.04 4.12 -7.30
C HIS A 294 4.34 3.17 -8.27
N VAL A 295 3.45 2.35 -7.73
CA VAL A 295 2.40 1.67 -8.49
C VAL A 295 1.10 1.96 -7.76
N THR A 296 0.24 2.77 -8.37
CA THR A 296 -1.03 3.15 -7.74
C THR A 296 -1.88 1.91 -7.48
N ASN A 297 -2.44 1.77 -6.28
CA ASN A 297 -3.33 0.64 -5.98
C ASN A 297 -4.53 0.57 -6.95
N GLY A 298 -5.15 -0.60 -7.00
CA GLY A 298 -6.42 -0.81 -7.67
C GLY A 298 -7.31 -1.77 -6.88
N VAL A 299 -8.48 -2.05 -7.42
CA VAL A 299 -9.42 -3.04 -6.88
C VAL A 299 -9.76 -4.10 -7.91
N HIS A 300 -10.01 -5.31 -7.43
CA HIS A 300 -10.45 -6.40 -8.31
C HIS A 300 -11.90 -6.17 -8.71
N VAL A 301 -12.09 -5.52 -9.85
CA VAL A 301 -13.40 -5.02 -10.31
C VAL A 301 -14.50 -6.09 -10.25
N PRO A 302 -14.29 -7.36 -10.68
CA PRO A 302 -15.31 -8.40 -10.54
C PRO A 302 -15.73 -8.72 -9.10
N THR A 303 -14.85 -8.55 -8.10
CA THR A 303 -15.20 -8.76 -6.69
C THR A 303 -16.13 -7.68 -6.16
N TRP A 304 -15.97 -6.44 -6.62
CA TRP A 304 -16.68 -5.28 -6.08
C TRP A 304 -17.85 -4.81 -6.96
N SER A 305 -18.07 -5.45 -8.11
CA SER A 305 -19.20 -5.17 -8.99
C SER A 305 -20.46 -5.88 -8.53
N SER A 306 -21.56 -5.14 -8.39
CA SER A 306 -22.86 -5.76 -8.21
C SER A 306 -23.27 -6.53 -9.46
N ARG A 307 -24.09 -7.58 -9.32
CA ARG A 307 -24.62 -8.34 -10.48
C ARG A 307 -25.34 -7.45 -11.51
N ALA A 308 -25.99 -6.38 -11.05
CA ALA A 308 -26.69 -5.44 -11.94
C ALA A 308 -25.70 -4.56 -12.70
N ALA A 309 -24.71 -4.00 -12.02
CA ALA A 309 -23.63 -3.25 -12.65
C ALA A 309 -22.85 -4.14 -13.63
N ASP A 310 -22.55 -5.38 -13.24
CA ASP A 310 -21.83 -6.33 -14.09
C ASP A 310 -22.52 -6.56 -15.44
N ARG A 311 -23.84 -6.83 -15.42
CA ARG A 311 -24.66 -6.94 -16.64
C ARG A 311 -24.70 -5.65 -17.45
N PHE A 312 -24.81 -4.49 -16.79
CA PHE A 312 -24.83 -3.20 -17.47
C PHE A 312 -23.52 -2.96 -18.24
N TRP A 313 -22.39 -3.16 -17.57
CA TRP A 313 -21.08 -3.08 -18.20
C TRP A 313 -20.89 -4.12 -19.31
N ALA A 314 -21.37 -5.35 -19.14
CA ALA A 314 -21.30 -6.38 -20.18
C ALA A 314 -22.10 -5.99 -21.44
N GLY A 315 -23.27 -5.37 -21.26
CA GLY A 315 -24.08 -4.85 -22.38
C GLY A 315 -23.42 -3.69 -23.14
N VAL A 316 -22.58 -2.89 -22.47
CA VAL A 316 -21.91 -1.72 -23.08
C VAL A 316 -20.52 -2.03 -23.62
N CYS A 317 -19.74 -2.85 -22.90
CA CYS A 317 -18.32 -3.09 -23.15
C CYS A 317 -18.00 -4.57 -23.47
N GLY A 318 -19.01 -5.45 -23.53
CA GLY A 318 -18.85 -6.87 -23.81
C GLY A 318 -18.55 -7.75 -22.59
N GLU A 319 -18.78 -9.05 -22.72
CA GLU A 319 -18.65 -10.04 -21.64
C GLU A 319 -17.23 -10.18 -21.06
N THR A 320 -16.20 -9.92 -21.88
CA THR A 320 -14.79 -10.11 -21.51
C THR A 320 -14.07 -8.83 -21.10
N ARG A 321 -14.80 -7.74 -20.84
CA ARG A 321 -14.26 -6.38 -20.61
C ARG A 321 -13.17 -6.24 -19.54
N TRP A 322 -13.12 -7.13 -18.55
CA TRP A 322 -12.10 -7.10 -17.48
C TRP A 322 -10.86 -7.97 -17.79
N ARG A 323 -10.91 -8.74 -18.88
CA ARG A 323 -9.83 -9.62 -19.32
C ARG A 323 -8.98 -8.90 -20.36
N GLY A 324 -7.67 -9.07 -20.29
CA GLY A 324 -6.77 -8.49 -21.29
C GLY A 324 -6.54 -7.00 -21.08
N ASN A 325 -6.43 -6.25 -22.19
CA ASN A 325 -6.16 -4.82 -22.21
C ASN A 325 -7.46 -4.03 -21.99
N LEU A 326 -7.42 -3.01 -21.13
CA LEU A 326 -8.56 -2.17 -20.77
C LEU A 326 -8.65 -0.86 -21.59
N ALA A 327 -7.82 -0.68 -22.61
CA ALA A 327 -7.69 0.58 -23.34
C ALA A 327 -8.99 1.10 -23.98
N SER A 328 -9.85 0.23 -24.52
CA SER A 328 -11.12 0.67 -25.14
C SER A 328 -12.24 0.92 -24.13
N LEU A 329 -12.08 0.47 -22.89
CA LEU A 329 -13.14 0.43 -21.89
C LEU A 329 -13.73 1.83 -21.62
N GLU A 330 -12.88 2.84 -21.58
CA GLU A 330 -13.26 4.22 -21.31
C GLU A 330 -14.16 4.78 -22.44
N GLU A 331 -13.71 4.69 -23.69
CA GLU A 331 -14.48 5.14 -24.86
C GLU A 331 -15.78 4.35 -25.04
N ASP A 332 -15.72 3.03 -24.82
CA ASP A 332 -16.88 2.16 -24.92
C ASP A 332 -17.96 2.56 -23.90
N PHE A 333 -17.57 2.80 -22.64
CA PHE A 333 -18.49 3.13 -21.57
C PHE A 333 -19.06 4.55 -21.65
N ARG A 334 -18.34 5.52 -22.25
CA ARG A 334 -18.88 6.87 -22.52
C ARG A 334 -20.14 6.85 -23.39
N ARG A 335 -20.41 5.76 -24.11
CA ARG A 335 -21.65 5.58 -24.89
C ARG A 335 -22.83 5.07 -24.07
N ALA A 336 -22.65 4.80 -22.78
CA ALA A 336 -23.69 4.28 -21.90
C ALA A 336 -24.91 5.21 -21.79
N PRO A 337 -26.15 4.70 -21.98
CA PRO A 337 -27.35 5.53 -21.98
C PRO A 337 -27.67 6.10 -20.59
N ALA A 338 -27.99 7.38 -20.52
CA ALA A 338 -28.25 8.10 -19.25
C ALA A 338 -29.41 7.48 -18.45
N ALA A 339 -30.50 7.11 -19.13
CA ALA A 339 -31.67 6.52 -18.49
C ALA A 339 -31.36 5.16 -17.83
N GLY A 340 -30.58 4.30 -18.50
CA GLY A 340 -30.17 3.01 -17.94
C GLY A 340 -29.24 3.16 -16.74
N LEU A 341 -28.31 4.11 -16.82
CA LEU A 341 -27.43 4.48 -15.72
C LEU A 341 -28.21 4.96 -14.48
N TRP A 342 -29.14 5.90 -14.66
CA TRP A 342 -29.95 6.42 -13.55
C TRP A 342 -30.87 5.37 -12.95
N SER A 343 -31.59 4.60 -13.78
CA SER A 343 -32.45 3.51 -13.33
C SER A 343 -31.67 2.48 -12.53
N GLY A 344 -30.49 2.06 -13.01
CA GLY A 344 -29.64 1.11 -12.30
C GLY A 344 -29.15 1.64 -10.95
N ARG A 345 -28.86 2.94 -10.86
CA ARG A 345 -28.45 3.63 -9.63
C ARG A 345 -29.60 3.68 -8.61
N CYS A 346 -30.81 4.03 -9.05
CA CYS A 346 -32.01 3.97 -8.22
C CYS A 346 -32.22 2.56 -7.66
N ASP A 347 -32.29 1.54 -8.53
CA ASP A 347 -32.50 0.15 -8.10
C ASP A 347 -31.46 -0.33 -7.09
N ALA A 348 -30.20 0.08 -7.27
CA ALA A 348 -29.13 -0.27 -6.36
C ALA A 348 -29.26 0.42 -5.00
N ARG A 349 -29.72 1.68 -4.96
CA ARG A 349 -30.06 2.38 -3.72
C ARG A 349 -31.28 1.76 -3.04
N HIS A 350 -32.35 1.43 -3.78
CA HIS A 350 -33.53 0.72 -3.23
C HIS A 350 -33.12 -0.58 -2.54
N ARG A 351 -32.24 -1.38 -3.17
CA ARG A 351 -31.71 -2.62 -2.58
C ARG A 351 -30.91 -2.37 -1.31
N LEU A 352 -30.06 -1.35 -1.30
CA LEU A 352 -29.28 -0.98 -0.12
C LEU A 352 -30.19 -0.62 1.06
N VAL A 353 -31.20 0.23 0.83
CA VAL A 353 -32.15 0.63 1.88
C VAL A 353 -32.90 -0.58 2.43
N GLN A 354 -33.39 -1.47 1.57
CA GLN A 354 -34.03 -2.72 2.01
C GLN A 354 -33.09 -3.60 2.85
N TRP A 355 -31.84 -3.75 2.41
CA TRP A 355 -30.83 -4.49 3.17
C TRP A 355 -30.52 -3.84 4.53
N MET A 356 -30.42 -2.51 4.56
CA MET A 356 -30.16 -1.73 5.77
C MET A 356 -31.28 -1.86 6.78
N ARG A 357 -32.54 -1.78 6.37
CA ARG A 357 -33.71 -1.99 7.25
C ARG A 357 -33.66 -3.37 7.91
N GLY A 358 -33.38 -4.42 7.14
CA GLY A 358 -33.22 -5.77 7.67
C GLY A 358 -32.00 -5.93 8.59
N ARG A 359 -30.89 -5.25 8.29
CA ARG A 359 -29.70 -5.25 9.15
C ARG A 359 -29.92 -4.48 10.45
N TYR A 360 -30.53 -3.31 10.37
CA TYR A 360 -30.86 -2.47 11.52
C TYR A 360 -31.71 -3.24 12.51
N GLY A 361 -32.78 -3.91 12.05
CA GLY A 361 -33.61 -4.77 12.90
C GLY A 361 -32.82 -5.87 13.62
N ARG A 362 -31.87 -6.52 12.94
CA ARG A 362 -30.99 -7.54 13.56
C ARG A 362 -30.03 -6.95 14.60
N GLN A 363 -29.44 -5.78 14.32
CA GLN A 363 -28.53 -5.10 15.25
C GLN A 363 -29.30 -4.64 16.50
N THR A 364 -30.51 -4.09 16.34
CA THR A 364 -31.38 -3.70 17.46
C THR A 364 -31.77 -4.90 18.33
N ALA A 365 -32.14 -6.02 17.71
CA ALA A 365 -32.43 -7.26 18.42
C ALA A 365 -31.22 -7.78 19.24
N ALA A 366 -30.02 -7.70 18.66
CA ALA A 366 -28.78 -8.14 19.32
C ALA A 366 -28.44 -7.30 20.57
N ARG A 367 -28.91 -6.06 20.66
CA ARG A 367 -28.78 -5.19 21.84
C ARG A 367 -29.82 -5.48 22.94
N GLY A 368 -30.62 -6.53 22.79
CA GLY A 368 -31.64 -6.93 23.76
C GLY A 368 -32.92 -6.09 23.71
N MET A 369 -33.10 -5.25 22.68
CA MET A 369 -34.33 -4.50 22.47
C MET A 369 -35.28 -5.32 21.57
N PRO A 370 -36.55 -5.55 21.97
CA PRO A 370 -37.52 -6.18 21.09
C PRO A 370 -37.65 -5.37 19.79
N VAL A 371 -37.64 -6.06 18.64
CA VAL A 371 -37.73 -5.40 17.32
C VAL A 371 -39.05 -4.65 17.16
N GLU A 372 -40.09 -5.10 17.86
CA GLU A 372 -41.41 -4.46 17.94
C GLU A 372 -41.41 -3.18 18.79
N ALA A 373 -40.39 -2.99 19.66
CA ALA A 373 -40.29 -1.83 20.54
C ALA A 373 -39.74 -0.58 19.83
N ASP A 374 -39.09 -0.71 18.67
CA ASP A 374 -38.60 0.42 17.87
C ASP A 374 -38.95 0.24 16.39
N PRO A 375 -40.19 0.52 15.94
CA PRO A 375 -40.65 0.25 14.58
C PRO A 375 -39.90 1.06 13.50
N ILE A 376 -39.07 2.02 13.90
CA ILE A 376 -38.27 2.87 13.00
C ILE A 376 -37.43 2.07 12.01
N TRP A 377 -37.02 0.84 12.36
CA TRP A 377 -36.25 -0.01 11.45
C TRP A 377 -36.97 -0.29 10.12
N ARG A 378 -38.31 -0.19 10.07
CA ARG A 378 -39.10 -0.35 8.85
C ARG A 378 -39.10 0.89 7.96
N GLU A 379 -38.83 2.05 8.57
CA GLU A 379 -38.96 3.37 7.97
C GLU A 379 -37.61 4.08 7.82
N VAL A 380 -36.54 3.53 8.41
CA VAL A 380 -35.19 4.08 8.31
C VAL A 380 -34.71 4.05 6.87
N LEU A 381 -34.11 5.17 6.47
CA LEU A 381 -33.66 5.50 5.13
C LEU A 381 -34.79 5.52 4.10
N ASP A 382 -34.83 6.58 3.30
CA ASP A 382 -35.71 6.73 2.15
C ASP A 382 -34.95 6.27 0.88
N PRO A 383 -35.50 5.33 0.09
CA PRO A 383 -34.82 4.89 -1.11
C PRO A 383 -34.81 5.90 -2.27
N ASP A 384 -35.51 7.02 -2.17
CA ASP A 384 -35.46 8.10 -3.15
C ASP A 384 -34.54 9.28 -2.73
N ALA A 385 -34.03 9.24 -1.50
CA ALA A 385 -33.12 10.25 -0.95
C ALA A 385 -31.65 10.05 -1.36
N LEU A 386 -30.89 11.14 -1.48
CA LEU A 386 -29.44 11.10 -1.71
C LEU A 386 -28.75 10.34 -0.56
N THR A 387 -28.07 9.24 -0.89
CA THR A 387 -27.41 8.38 0.11
C THR A 387 -25.91 8.61 0.14
N LEU A 388 -25.43 9.22 1.23
CA LEU A 388 -24.01 9.39 1.55
C LEU A 388 -23.46 8.13 2.24
N GLY A 389 -22.26 7.71 1.87
CA GLY A 389 -21.56 6.58 2.46
C GLY A 389 -20.21 6.98 3.05
N PHE A 390 -19.94 6.56 4.28
CA PHE A 390 -18.63 6.66 4.90
C PHE A 390 -18.28 5.33 5.57
N ALA A 391 -17.28 4.59 5.08
CA ALA A 391 -16.86 3.37 5.79
C ALA A 391 -15.36 3.08 5.77
N ARG A 392 -14.69 3.31 6.92
CA ARG A 392 -13.25 3.14 7.10
C ARG A 392 -12.89 2.80 8.55
N ARG A 393 -11.62 2.50 8.82
CA ARG A 393 -11.10 2.41 10.20
C ARG A 393 -11.30 3.75 10.91
N PHE A 394 -11.77 3.72 12.15
CA PHE A 394 -11.92 4.90 12.99
C PHE A 394 -10.58 5.19 13.67
N VAL A 395 -9.87 6.17 13.12
CA VAL A 395 -8.56 6.67 13.56
C VAL A 395 -8.50 8.16 13.27
N SER A 396 -7.76 8.92 14.07
CA SER A 396 -7.73 10.39 14.03
C SER A 396 -7.46 10.96 12.65
N TYR A 397 -6.44 10.46 11.96
CA TYR A 397 -6.06 10.98 10.64
C TYR A 397 -7.10 10.80 9.55
N LYS A 398 -8.02 9.83 9.69
CA LYS A 398 -9.10 9.62 8.70
C LYS A 398 -10.27 10.57 8.89
N ARG A 399 -10.25 11.35 9.99
CA ARG A 399 -11.27 12.31 10.42
C ARG A 399 -12.70 11.81 10.19
N PRO A 400 -13.08 10.63 10.73
CA PRO A 400 -14.43 10.09 10.58
C PRO A 400 -15.50 11.02 11.20
N ASN A 401 -15.10 11.91 12.09
CA ASN A 401 -15.98 12.86 12.78
C ASN A 401 -15.97 14.26 12.15
N LEU A 402 -15.36 14.49 10.99
CA LEU A 402 -15.30 15.83 10.39
C LEU A 402 -16.71 16.45 10.18
N LEU A 403 -17.70 15.62 9.85
CA LEU A 403 -19.10 16.06 9.76
C LEU A 403 -19.68 16.44 11.13
N LEU A 404 -19.25 15.82 12.21
CA LEU A 404 -19.70 16.11 13.57
C LEU A 404 -19.11 17.39 14.17
N GLU A 405 -18.19 18.08 13.47
CA GLU A 405 -17.71 19.42 13.85
C GLU A 405 -18.85 20.46 13.85
N GLN A 406 -19.87 20.27 13.00
CA GLN A 406 -21.06 21.13 12.95
C GLN A 406 -22.35 20.27 13.01
N PRO A 407 -22.67 19.64 14.15
CA PRO A 407 -23.72 18.62 14.24
C PRO A 407 -25.11 19.19 13.93
N ASP A 408 -25.39 20.44 14.28
CA ASP A 408 -26.67 21.08 13.99
C ASP A 408 -26.83 21.43 12.50
N ARG A 409 -25.71 21.60 11.78
CA ARG A 409 -25.73 21.75 10.33
C ARG A 409 -25.92 20.40 9.65
N LEU A 410 -25.32 19.33 10.16
CA LEU A 410 -25.59 17.97 9.72
C LEU A 410 -27.06 17.60 9.87
N GLU A 411 -27.64 17.87 11.04
CA GLU A 411 -29.05 17.59 11.31
C GLU A 411 -29.97 18.35 10.33
N ARG A 412 -29.71 19.64 10.07
CA ARG A 412 -30.45 20.42 9.07
C ARG A 412 -30.32 19.87 7.65
N LEU A 413 -29.13 19.39 7.28
CA LEU A 413 -28.90 18.77 5.97
C LEU A 413 -29.70 17.46 5.82
N LEU A 414 -29.69 16.61 6.85
CA LEU A 414 -30.39 15.33 6.84
C LEU A 414 -31.91 15.47 6.89
N THR A 415 -32.41 16.53 7.53
CA THR A 415 -33.85 16.77 7.77
C THR A 415 -34.51 17.69 6.73
N ASP A 416 -33.81 18.11 5.67
CA ASP A 416 -34.40 18.95 4.60
C ASP A 416 -35.44 18.15 3.80
N ALA A 417 -36.72 18.45 4.02
CA ALA A 417 -37.84 17.80 3.34
C ALA A 417 -37.89 18.05 1.81
N ARG A 418 -37.23 19.11 1.30
CA ARG A 418 -37.21 19.41 -0.14
C ARG A 418 -36.09 18.65 -0.87
N HIS A 419 -34.99 18.42 -0.18
CA HIS A 419 -33.80 17.77 -0.72
C HIS A 419 -33.27 16.74 0.29
N PRO A 420 -34.00 15.63 0.51
CA PRO A 420 -33.67 14.71 1.61
C PRO A 420 -32.26 14.14 1.45
N VAL A 421 -31.48 14.14 2.53
CA VAL A 421 -30.14 13.54 2.55
C VAL A 421 -30.10 12.51 3.65
N GLN A 422 -29.43 11.40 3.39
CA GLN A 422 -29.22 10.35 4.38
C GLN A 422 -27.78 9.86 4.39
N ILE A 423 -27.32 9.33 5.51
CA ILE A 423 -25.93 8.89 5.67
C ILE A 423 -25.83 7.49 6.28
N VAL A 424 -24.99 6.66 5.67
CA VAL A 424 -24.63 5.33 6.16
C VAL A 424 -23.17 5.34 6.56
N ILE A 425 -22.90 4.97 7.82
CA ILE A 425 -21.58 5.03 8.43
C ILE A 425 -21.20 3.63 8.89
N ALA A 426 -19.98 3.19 8.65
CA ALA A 426 -19.48 1.92 9.16
C ALA A 426 -17.99 1.98 9.47
N GLY A 427 -17.53 1.21 10.44
CA GLY A 427 -16.11 1.17 10.73
C GLY A 427 -15.78 0.65 12.11
N LYS A 428 -14.52 0.31 12.29
CA LYS A 428 -13.97 -0.27 13.51
C LYS A 428 -12.84 0.61 14.04
N ALA A 429 -12.80 0.82 15.35
CA ALA A 429 -11.65 1.37 16.06
C ALA A 429 -10.82 0.22 16.63
N HIS A 430 -9.49 0.35 16.69
CA HIS A 430 -8.69 -0.69 17.34
C HIS A 430 -9.09 -0.82 18.82
N PRO A 431 -9.07 -2.02 19.44
CA PRO A 431 -9.44 -2.18 20.86
C PRO A 431 -8.58 -1.34 21.82
N GLN A 432 -7.36 -0.98 21.42
CA GLN A 432 -6.45 -0.11 22.19
C GLN A 432 -6.52 1.37 21.75
N ASP A 433 -7.24 1.70 20.68
CA ASP A 433 -7.39 3.08 20.20
C ASP A 433 -8.61 3.74 20.87
N VAL A 434 -8.37 4.30 22.05
CA VAL A 434 -9.39 4.98 22.86
C VAL A 434 -10.01 6.15 22.10
N GLU A 435 -9.22 6.87 21.29
CA GLU A 435 -9.71 8.03 20.55
C GLU A 435 -10.63 7.59 19.40
N GLY A 436 -10.24 6.55 18.66
CA GLY A 436 -11.11 5.94 17.66
C GLY A 436 -12.44 5.43 18.25
N GLN A 437 -12.42 4.87 19.46
CA GLN A 437 -13.64 4.43 20.15
C GLN A 437 -14.54 5.60 20.56
N ARG A 438 -13.96 6.70 21.07
CA ARG A 438 -14.71 7.93 21.35
C ARG A 438 -15.37 8.49 20.10
N MET A 439 -14.70 8.41 18.94
CA MET A 439 -15.28 8.85 17.68
C MET A 439 -16.53 8.04 17.31
N ILE A 440 -16.51 6.71 17.49
CA ILE A 440 -17.69 5.84 17.28
C ILE A 440 -18.82 6.22 18.23
N ARG A 441 -18.51 6.42 19.51
CA ARG A 441 -19.48 6.83 20.54
C ARG A 441 -20.17 8.15 20.17
N ALA A 442 -19.40 9.15 19.72
CA ALA A 442 -19.94 10.44 19.29
C ALA A 442 -20.93 10.30 18.10
N TRP A 443 -20.64 9.40 17.16
CA TRP A 443 -21.60 9.07 16.10
C TRP A 443 -22.86 8.40 16.67
N SER A 444 -22.72 7.45 17.58
CA SER A 444 -23.89 6.81 18.22
C SER A 444 -24.77 7.84 18.93
N GLU A 445 -24.18 8.77 19.68
CA GLU A 445 -24.88 9.87 20.36
C GLU A 445 -25.64 10.76 19.36
N PHE A 446 -24.97 11.19 18.28
CA PHE A 446 -25.59 12.01 17.24
C PHE A 446 -26.74 11.29 16.53
N LEU A 447 -26.53 10.02 16.17
CA LEU A 447 -27.52 9.20 15.46
C LEU A 447 -28.76 8.89 16.32
N ASN A 448 -28.66 8.97 17.64
CA ASN A 448 -29.79 8.77 18.55
C ASN A 448 -30.69 10.00 18.70
N ARG A 449 -30.34 11.16 18.11
CA ARG A 449 -31.23 12.33 18.08
C ARG A 449 -32.54 11.97 17.35
N PRO A 450 -33.74 12.25 17.91
CA PRO A 450 -35.01 11.81 17.34
C PRO A 450 -35.24 12.20 15.88
N ASN A 451 -34.82 13.41 15.49
CA ASN A 451 -34.97 13.90 14.11
C ASN A 451 -33.94 13.29 13.14
N VAL A 452 -32.82 12.76 13.65
CA VAL A 452 -31.72 12.21 12.84
C VAL A 452 -31.91 10.72 12.58
N ARG A 453 -32.44 9.98 13.57
CA ARG A 453 -32.61 8.51 13.52
C ARG A 453 -33.21 7.98 12.20
N PRO A 454 -34.22 8.62 11.57
CA PRO A 454 -34.77 8.11 10.30
C PRO A 454 -33.80 8.21 9.11
N HIS A 455 -32.83 9.12 9.16
CA HIS A 455 -31.99 9.53 8.02
C HIS A 455 -30.55 9.03 8.12
N ALA A 456 -30.18 8.33 9.20
CA ALA A 456 -28.79 7.99 9.40
C ALA A 456 -28.61 6.67 10.15
N VAL A 457 -27.66 5.84 9.69
CA VAL A 457 -27.43 4.50 10.23
C VAL A 457 -25.94 4.25 10.46
N PHE A 458 -25.59 3.83 11.67
CA PHE A 458 -24.30 3.18 11.94
C PHE A 458 -24.43 1.67 11.74
N VAL A 459 -23.57 1.13 10.88
CA VAL A 459 -23.52 -0.28 10.55
C VAL A 459 -22.38 -0.93 11.32
N GLU A 460 -22.73 -1.83 12.22
CA GLU A 460 -21.78 -2.58 13.04
C GLU A 460 -20.99 -3.59 12.19
N ASP A 461 -19.83 -4.00 12.66
CA ASP A 461 -19.04 -5.11 12.12
C ASP A 461 -18.72 -5.00 10.63
N TYR A 462 -18.14 -3.85 10.24
CA TYR A 462 -17.69 -3.61 8.87
C TYR A 462 -16.70 -4.70 8.41
N ASP A 463 -17.09 -5.44 7.38
CA ASP A 463 -16.33 -6.50 6.72
C ASP A 463 -16.52 -6.44 5.19
N MET A 464 -16.00 -7.42 4.42
CA MET A 464 -16.16 -7.46 2.96
C MET A 464 -17.62 -7.55 2.52
N SER A 465 -18.49 -8.22 3.29
CA SER A 465 -19.91 -8.36 2.97
C SER A 465 -20.63 -7.03 3.15
N VAL A 466 -20.38 -6.33 4.27
CA VAL A 466 -20.92 -5.00 4.50
C VAL A 466 -20.40 -4.04 3.45
N ALA A 467 -19.08 -4.03 3.20
CA ALA A 467 -18.46 -3.18 2.19
C ALA A 467 -19.09 -3.37 0.80
N SER A 468 -19.36 -4.61 0.38
CA SER A 468 -20.01 -4.90 -0.90
C SER A 468 -21.38 -4.24 -1.01
N GLU A 469 -22.24 -4.39 0.00
CA GLU A 469 -23.58 -3.78 -0.01
C GLU A 469 -23.50 -2.25 -0.07
N LEU A 470 -22.63 -1.63 0.73
CA LEU A 470 -22.45 -0.18 0.71
C LEU A 470 -21.98 0.30 -0.67
N VAL A 471 -20.88 -0.25 -1.20
CA VAL A 471 -20.30 0.25 -2.46
C VAL A 471 -21.19 -0.02 -3.68
N HIS A 472 -22.10 -1.00 -3.59
CA HIS A 472 -23.12 -1.20 -4.60
C HIS A 472 -24.19 -0.10 -4.56
N GLY A 473 -24.56 0.37 -3.37
CA GLY A 473 -25.80 1.07 -3.09
C GLY A 473 -25.72 2.59 -2.85
N VAL A 474 -24.60 3.08 -2.32
CA VAL A 474 -24.40 4.50 -2.00
C VAL A 474 -24.25 5.35 -3.25
N ASP A 475 -24.75 6.58 -3.20
CA ASP A 475 -24.68 7.53 -4.32
C ASP A 475 -23.38 8.36 -4.25
N LEU A 476 -22.98 8.78 -3.05
CA LEU A 476 -21.76 9.55 -2.81
C LEU A 476 -20.92 8.93 -1.70
N TRP A 477 -19.68 8.59 -2.02
CA TRP A 477 -18.70 8.09 -1.08
C TRP A 477 -17.83 9.23 -0.54
N LEU A 478 -17.80 9.37 0.78
CA LEU A 478 -17.03 10.39 1.49
C LEU A 478 -15.70 9.83 1.99
N ASN A 479 -14.60 10.54 1.76
CA ASN A 479 -13.32 10.31 2.43
C ASN A 479 -12.70 11.64 2.88
N THR A 480 -12.35 11.77 4.14
CA THR A 480 -11.84 13.02 4.72
C THR A 480 -10.49 12.83 5.43
N PRO A 481 -9.51 12.07 4.90
CA PRO A 481 -8.23 11.93 5.57
C PRO A 481 -7.49 13.28 5.64
N ARG A 482 -6.61 13.46 6.63
CA ARG A 482 -5.62 14.54 6.63
C ARG A 482 -4.55 14.25 5.59
N ARG A 483 -4.21 15.23 4.75
CA ARG A 483 -3.10 15.12 3.81
C ARG A 483 -1.75 15.28 4.54
N PRO A 484 -0.71 14.47 4.24
CA PRO A 484 -0.63 13.39 3.25
C PRO A 484 -0.73 11.98 3.88
N TRP A 485 -1.61 11.80 4.87
CA TRP A 485 -1.62 10.61 5.74
C TRP A 485 -2.48 9.47 5.18
N GLU A 486 -3.11 9.62 4.01
CA GLU A 486 -3.68 8.53 3.24
C GLU A 486 -2.73 8.11 2.11
N ALA A 487 -2.06 6.96 2.28
CA ALA A 487 -1.16 6.43 1.26
C ALA A 487 -1.86 6.15 -0.09
N SER A 488 -3.12 5.71 -0.09
CA SER A 488 -3.88 5.47 -1.31
C SER A 488 -5.38 5.64 -1.08
N GLY A 489 -6.09 4.60 -0.58
CA GLY A 489 -7.52 4.66 -0.29
C GLY A 489 -8.40 3.88 -1.27
N THR A 490 -8.27 2.54 -1.30
CA THR A 490 -9.01 1.68 -2.24
C THR A 490 -10.52 1.66 -2.06
N SER A 491 -11.07 2.14 -0.94
CA SER A 491 -12.53 2.18 -0.70
C SER A 491 -13.27 3.03 -1.73
N GLY A 492 -12.72 4.19 -2.10
CA GLY A 492 -13.32 5.06 -3.13
C GLY A 492 -13.22 4.47 -4.55
N MET A 493 -12.29 3.55 -4.80
CA MET A 493 -12.17 2.87 -6.09
C MET A 493 -13.28 1.83 -6.29
N LYS A 494 -13.77 1.22 -5.21
CA LYS A 494 -14.80 0.16 -5.25
C LYS A 494 -16.18 0.67 -5.69
N VAL A 495 -16.49 1.93 -5.41
CA VAL A 495 -17.79 2.53 -5.77
C VAL A 495 -17.90 2.83 -7.26
N LEU A 496 -16.76 2.99 -7.94
CA LEU A 496 -16.70 3.40 -9.35
C LEU A 496 -17.48 2.45 -10.25
N VAL A 497 -17.20 1.15 -10.19
CA VAL A 497 -17.87 0.16 -11.08
C VAL A 497 -19.39 0.12 -10.88
N ASN A 498 -19.88 0.56 -9.72
CA ASN A 498 -21.30 0.57 -9.39
C ASN A 498 -21.99 1.91 -9.68
N GLY A 499 -21.27 2.92 -10.15
CA GLY A 499 -21.83 4.25 -10.43
C GLY A 499 -22.04 5.11 -9.17
N GLY A 500 -21.33 4.83 -8.09
CA GLY A 500 -21.20 5.78 -6.98
C GLY A 500 -20.16 6.86 -7.32
N LEU A 501 -20.41 8.10 -6.89
CA LEU A 501 -19.47 9.21 -7.02
C LEU A 501 -18.61 9.36 -5.75
N ASN A 502 -17.50 10.08 -5.87
CA ASN A 502 -16.62 10.37 -4.74
C ASN A 502 -16.61 11.87 -4.41
N LEU A 503 -16.57 12.17 -3.11
CA LEU A 503 -16.12 13.44 -2.55
C LEU A 503 -15.01 13.11 -1.56
N SER A 504 -13.79 13.54 -1.87
CA SER A 504 -12.63 13.19 -1.06
C SER A 504 -11.65 14.34 -0.93
N GLU A 505 -10.90 14.36 0.17
CA GLU A 505 -9.67 15.16 0.27
C GLU A 505 -8.75 14.86 -0.92
N LEU A 506 -8.06 15.89 -1.41
CA LEU A 506 -6.96 15.76 -2.38
C LEU A 506 -5.76 15.06 -1.74
N ASP A 507 -5.93 13.80 -1.34
CA ASP A 507 -4.88 12.94 -0.79
C ASP A 507 -4.95 11.54 -1.40
N GLY A 508 -3.90 10.75 -1.21
CA GLY A 508 -3.79 9.39 -1.71
C GLY A 508 -4.11 9.26 -3.19
N TRP A 509 -5.03 8.36 -3.53
CA TRP A 509 -5.44 8.12 -4.92
C TRP A 509 -6.23 9.27 -5.54
N TRP A 510 -6.94 10.06 -4.73
CA TRP A 510 -7.82 11.10 -5.24
C TRP A 510 -7.04 12.29 -5.77
N ALA A 511 -5.88 12.60 -5.15
CA ALA A 511 -4.95 13.63 -5.60
C ALA A 511 -4.45 13.44 -7.05
N GLU A 512 -4.39 12.20 -7.55
CA GLU A 512 -3.99 11.91 -8.94
C GLU A 512 -5.17 11.58 -9.87
N ALA A 513 -6.37 11.38 -9.31
CA ALA A 513 -7.57 11.00 -10.05
C ALA A 513 -8.50 12.18 -10.34
N TRP A 514 -8.61 13.13 -9.43
CA TRP A 514 -9.69 14.12 -9.44
C TRP A 514 -9.59 15.11 -10.60
N THR A 515 -10.73 15.31 -11.26
CA THR A 515 -11.04 16.49 -12.06
C THR A 515 -12.50 16.91 -11.76
N PRO A 516 -12.91 18.15 -12.10
CA PRO A 516 -14.26 18.64 -11.86
C PRO A 516 -15.39 17.85 -12.53
N GLU A 517 -15.09 16.94 -13.46
CA GLU A 517 -16.06 16.09 -14.18
C GLU A 517 -16.27 14.73 -13.49
N LEU A 518 -15.40 14.33 -12.57
CA LEU A 518 -15.33 12.96 -12.02
C LEU A 518 -15.92 12.82 -10.61
N GLY A 519 -16.07 13.94 -9.89
CA GLY A 519 -16.50 13.97 -8.50
C GLY A 519 -16.19 15.32 -7.86
N TRP A 520 -16.06 15.36 -6.55
CA TRP A 520 -15.72 16.58 -5.82
C TRP A 520 -14.48 16.39 -4.95
N ALA A 521 -13.81 17.49 -4.62
CA ALA A 521 -12.58 17.49 -3.86
C ALA A 521 -12.65 18.46 -2.67
N LEU A 522 -11.93 18.11 -1.61
CA LEU A 522 -11.61 18.96 -0.47
C LEU A 522 -10.10 19.26 -0.45
N GLY A 523 -9.73 20.28 0.32
CA GLY A 523 -8.34 20.69 0.50
C GLY A 523 -7.79 21.57 -0.62
N ASP A 524 -6.67 22.22 -0.33
CA ASP A 524 -5.91 23.07 -1.25
C ASP A 524 -4.69 22.33 -1.86
N GLY A 525 -4.50 21.06 -1.50
CA GLY A 525 -3.36 20.26 -1.91
C GLY A 525 -2.06 20.53 -1.14
N ALA A 526 -2.10 21.35 -0.08
CA ALA A 526 -0.97 21.60 0.81
C ALA A 526 -1.00 20.70 2.07
N GLU A 527 0.12 20.64 2.78
CA GLU A 527 0.25 19.91 4.05
C GLU A 527 0.07 20.91 5.22
N HIS A 528 -0.90 20.67 6.10
CA HIS A 528 -1.24 21.58 7.22
C HIS A 528 -0.98 20.98 8.61
N GLY A 529 -0.40 19.78 8.66
CA GLY A 529 -0.11 19.07 9.92
C GLY A 529 -1.37 18.79 10.74
N ASP A 530 -1.28 19.01 12.05
CA ASP A 530 -2.36 18.76 13.03
C ASP A 530 -3.12 20.04 13.43
N ASP A 531 -3.12 21.09 12.60
CA ASP A 531 -3.78 22.37 12.92
C ASP A 531 -5.32 22.22 13.08
N PRO A 532 -5.88 22.39 14.30
CA PRO A 532 -7.33 22.29 14.51
C PRO A 532 -8.13 23.43 13.85
N ALA A 533 -7.49 24.56 13.51
CA ALA A 533 -8.14 25.62 12.74
C ALA A 533 -8.39 25.17 11.29
N TRP A 534 -7.47 24.39 10.73
CA TRP A 534 -7.58 23.85 9.39
C TRP A 534 -8.71 22.81 9.28
N ASP A 535 -8.81 21.89 10.25
CA ASP A 535 -9.92 20.92 10.29
C ASP A 535 -11.29 21.61 10.32
N ARG A 536 -11.43 22.73 11.06
CA ARG A 536 -12.67 23.52 11.08
C ARG A 536 -12.96 24.21 9.74
N ALA A 537 -11.93 24.72 9.07
CA ALA A 537 -12.05 25.33 7.76
C ALA A 537 -12.45 24.29 6.68
N GLU A 538 -11.87 23.09 6.73
CA GLU A 538 -12.23 21.99 5.85
C GLU A 538 -13.64 21.46 6.13
N ALA A 539 -14.06 21.37 7.39
CA ALA A 539 -15.44 21.03 7.73
C ALA A 539 -16.42 22.04 7.11
N GLU A 540 -16.13 23.34 7.21
CA GLU A 540 -16.91 24.40 6.57
C GLU A 540 -16.95 24.23 5.04
N ALA A 541 -15.80 23.98 4.40
CA ALA A 541 -15.71 23.74 2.96
C ALA A 541 -16.52 22.50 2.52
N LEU A 542 -16.47 21.42 3.31
CA LEU A 542 -17.26 20.21 3.08
C LEU A 542 -18.76 20.50 3.10
N TYR A 543 -19.24 21.26 4.09
CA TYR A 543 -20.66 21.62 4.11
C TYR A 543 -21.07 22.54 2.96
N GLN A 544 -20.26 23.55 2.63
CA GLN A 544 -20.54 24.42 1.48
C GLN A 544 -20.62 23.61 0.17
N LEU A 545 -19.71 22.65 0.00
CA LEU A 545 -19.69 21.75 -1.15
C LEU A 545 -20.94 20.87 -1.20
N LEU A 546 -21.32 20.27 -0.07
CA LEU A 546 -22.53 19.45 0.04
C LEU A 546 -23.79 20.26 -0.28
N GLU A 547 -23.98 21.39 0.38
CA GLU A 547 -25.20 22.21 0.32
C GLU A 547 -25.36 22.95 -1.02
N GLN A 548 -24.26 23.46 -1.59
CA GLN A 548 -24.34 24.36 -2.75
C GLN A 548 -24.09 23.65 -4.08
N LYS A 549 -23.41 22.49 -4.08
CA LYS A 549 -23.03 21.81 -5.33
C LYS A 549 -23.54 20.38 -5.39
N VAL A 550 -23.30 19.55 -4.38
CA VAL A 550 -23.61 18.11 -4.42
C VAL A 550 -25.11 17.85 -4.36
N VAL A 551 -25.77 18.32 -3.30
CA VAL A 551 -27.20 18.09 -3.07
C VAL A 551 -28.04 18.69 -4.20
N PRO A 552 -27.81 19.95 -4.65
CA PRO A 552 -28.54 20.50 -5.79
C PRO A 552 -28.35 19.69 -7.07
N ALA A 553 -27.11 19.25 -7.37
CA ALA A 553 -26.85 18.44 -8.56
C ALA A 553 -27.57 17.09 -8.53
N PHE A 554 -27.74 16.48 -7.36
CA PHE A 554 -28.51 15.25 -7.20
C PHE A 554 -30.01 15.47 -7.39
N TYR A 555 -30.57 16.65 -7.07
CA TYR A 555 -32.03 16.91 -7.08
C TYR A 555 -32.57 17.70 -8.28
N GLN A 556 -31.70 18.39 -9.02
CA GLN A 556 -32.09 19.06 -10.25
C GLN A 556 -32.41 18.00 -11.33
N ARG A 557 -33.68 17.93 -11.76
CA ARG A 557 -34.19 16.95 -12.75
C ARG A 557 -34.44 17.62 -14.10
N ASP A 558 -34.22 16.89 -15.19
CA ASP A 558 -34.72 17.26 -16.52
C ASP A 558 -36.20 16.85 -16.72
N ALA A 559 -36.72 17.08 -17.93
CA ALA A 559 -38.09 16.76 -18.30
C ALA A 559 -38.43 15.26 -18.23
N GLN A 560 -37.42 14.39 -18.17
CA GLN A 560 -37.56 12.93 -18.05
C GLN A 560 -37.39 12.46 -16.59
N GLY A 561 -37.21 13.38 -15.63
CA GLY A 561 -36.98 13.02 -14.24
C GLY A 561 -35.58 12.47 -13.98
N ILE A 562 -34.59 12.81 -14.82
CA ILE A 562 -33.20 12.38 -14.67
C ILE A 562 -32.34 13.56 -14.20
N PRO A 563 -31.46 13.38 -13.20
CA PRO A 563 -30.47 14.41 -12.86
C PRO A 563 -29.32 14.40 -13.87
N SER A 564 -29.48 15.09 -15.00
CA SER A 564 -28.57 14.98 -16.14
C SER A 564 -27.11 15.36 -15.78
N ALA A 565 -26.91 16.37 -14.93
CA ALA A 565 -25.58 16.75 -14.46
C ALA A 565 -24.92 15.68 -13.57
N TRP A 566 -25.68 15.07 -12.66
CA TRP A 566 -25.23 13.96 -11.83
C TRP A 566 -24.89 12.72 -12.67
N VAL A 567 -25.78 12.35 -13.60
CA VAL A 567 -25.60 11.17 -14.46
C VAL A 567 -24.45 11.36 -15.43
N SER A 568 -24.23 12.57 -15.94
CA SER A 568 -23.05 12.89 -16.76
C SER A 568 -21.76 12.67 -15.99
N ARG A 569 -21.67 13.21 -14.76
CA ARG A 569 -20.54 13.03 -13.85
C ARG A 569 -20.33 11.56 -13.49
N MET A 570 -21.42 10.83 -13.22
CA MET A 570 -21.39 9.39 -12.95
C MET A 570 -20.83 8.62 -14.15
N ARG A 571 -21.31 8.89 -15.36
CA ARG A 571 -20.80 8.26 -16.58
C ARG A 571 -19.30 8.51 -16.77
N GLU A 572 -18.87 9.75 -16.64
CA GLU A 572 -17.47 10.13 -16.85
C GLU A 572 -16.56 9.54 -15.77
N SER A 573 -17.00 9.57 -14.51
CA SER A 573 -16.31 8.91 -13.38
C SER A 573 -16.14 7.40 -13.62
N MET A 574 -17.22 6.72 -14.01
CA MET A 574 -17.21 5.30 -14.31
C MET A 574 -16.28 4.97 -15.48
N ALA A 575 -16.40 5.69 -16.60
CA ALA A 575 -15.61 5.46 -17.81
C ALA A 575 -14.11 5.64 -17.55
N SER A 576 -13.72 6.76 -16.96
CA SER A 576 -12.32 7.19 -16.85
C SER A 576 -11.58 6.55 -15.67
N LEU A 577 -12.29 6.19 -14.59
CA LEU A 577 -11.65 5.71 -13.38
C LEU A 577 -11.73 4.19 -13.18
N THR A 578 -12.78 3.50 -13.65
CA THR A 578 -12.95 2.07 -13.34
C THR A 578 -11.82 1.21 -13.91
N GLY A 579 -11.43 1.44 -15.16
CA GLY A 579 -10.27 0.75 -15.77
C GLY A 579 -8.94 1.19 -15.16
N ARG A 580 -8.78 2.50 -14.96
CA ARG A 580 -7.56 3.11 -14.40
C ARG A 580 -7.24 2.65 -12.98
N PHE A 581 -8.26 2.43 -12.14
CA PHE A 581 -8.09 1.96 -10.75
C PHE A 581 -8.44 0.48 -10.57
N SER A 582 -8.36 -0.30 -11.65
CA SER A 582 -8.42 -1.76 -11.60
C SER A 582 -7.08 -2.36 -11.18
N THR A 583 -7.12 -3.45 -10.40
CA THR A 583 -5.92 -4.26 -10.14
C THR A 583 -5.36 -4.90 -11.41
N ASN A 584 -6.12 -5.07 -12.50
CA ASN A 584 -5.58 -5.56 -13.78
C ASN A 584 -4.47 -4.62 -14.29
N ARG A 585 -4.75 -3.31 -14.34
CA ARG A 585 -3.76 -2.28 -14.68
C ARG A 585 -2.60 -2.28 -13.68
N MET A 586 -2.90 -2.42 -12.39
CA MET A 586 -1.87 -2.48 -11.33
C MET A 586 -0.90 -3.64 -11.52
N LEU A 587 -1.39 -4.86 -11.75
CA LEU A 587 -0.55 -6.04 -11.92
C LEU A 587 0.25 -6.00 -13.22
N ARG A 588 -0.29 -5.41 -14.30
CA ARG A 588 0.48 -5.13 -15.52
C ARG A 588 1.68 -4.24 -15.22
N GLN A 589 1.45 -3.12 -14.52
CA GLN A 589 2.53 -2.22 -14.13
C GLN A 589 3.57 -2.90 -13.22
N TYR A 590 3.15 -3.69 -12.23
CA TYR A 590 4.10 -4.48 -11.43
C TYR A 590 4.90 -5.46 -12.31
N THR A 591 4.23 -6.15 -13.22
CA THR A 591 4.88 -7.14 -14.10
C THR A 591 5.91 -6.46 -15.02
N GLU A 592 5.49 -5.41 -15.71
CA GLU A 592 6.28 -4.71 -16.74
C GLU A 592 7.38 -3.85 -16.13
N HIS A 593 7.10 -3.11 -15.05
CA HIS A 593 8.07 -2.17 -14.47
C HIS A 593 9.02 -2.83 -13.45
N TYR A 594 8.65 -3.97 -12.86
CA TYR A 594 9.42 -4.58 -11.78
C TYR A 594 9.73 -6.06 -12.02
N TYR A 595 8.71 -6.92 -12.19
CA TYR A 595 8.93 -8.37 -12.11
C TYR A 595 9.78 -8.93 -13.24
N LEU A 596 9.55 -8.50 -14.48
CA LEU A 596 10.33 -9.00 -15.62
C LEU A 596 11.81 -8.64 -15.49
N GLN A 597 12.12 -7.40 -15.10
CA GLN A 597 13.49 -6.96 -14.91
C GLN A 597 14.15 -7.64 -13.70
N ALA A 598 13.45 -7.70 -12.56
CA ALA A 598 13.96 -8.36 -11.36
C ALA A 598 14.24 -9.85 -11.60
N ALA A 599 13.38 -10.53 -12.36
CA ALA A 599 13.58 -11.93 -12.74
C ALA A 599 14.81 -12.11 -13.66
N ALA A 600 14.98 -11.24 -14.66
CA ALA A 600 16.13 -11.27 -15.55
C ALA A 600 17.45 -11.01 -14.79
N ASP A 601 17.46 -9.99 -13.94
CA ASP A 601 18.62 -9.62 -13.13
C ASP A 601 18.98 -10.73 -12.13
N HIS A 602 17.98 -11.31 -11.47
CA HIS A 602 18.19 -12.39 -10.52
C HIS A 602 18.84 -13.58 -11.21
N ARG A 603 18.30 -14.02 -12.36
CA ARG A 603 18.91 -15.10 -13.16
C ARG A 603 20.36 -14.79 -13.53
N ALA A 604 20.66 -13.56 -13.94
CA ALA A 604 22.02 -13.17 -14.29
C ALA A 604 22.97 -13.24 -13.08
N ARG A 605 22.53 -12.82 -11.89
CA ARG A 605 23.38 -12.79 -10.69
C ARG A 605 23.59 -14.14 -10.02
N VAL A 606 22.64 -15.07 -10.15
CA VAL A 606 22.76 -16.42 -9.58
C VAL A 606 23.42 -17.43 -10.53
N ALA A 607 23.54 -17.10 -11.81
CA ALA A 607 24.22 -17.94 -12.80
C ALA A 607 25.71 -18.11 -12.47
N GLU A 608 26.33 -19.13 -13.08
CA GLU A 608 27.78 -19.35 -13.05
C GLU A 608 28.39 -19.29 -11.64
N HIS A 609 27.73 -19.94 -10.67
CA HIS A 609 28.16 -19.93 -9.25
C HIS A 609 28.33 -18.51 -8.69
N ALA A 610 27.36 -17.63 -8.96
CA ALA A 610 27.33 -16.26 -8.45
C ALA A 610 28.50 -15.37 -8.91
N SER A 611 29.14 -15.67 -10.05
CA SER A 611 30.27 -14.91 -10.59
C SER A 611 30.00 -13.40 -10.65
N LEU A 612 28.84 -12.99 -11.18
CA LEU A 612 28.46 -11.57 -11.24
C LEU A 612 28.21 -10.95 -9.86
N ALA A 613 27.71 -11.72 -8.89
CA ALA A 613 27.53 -11.23 -7.53
C ALA A 613 28.89 -10.99 -6.82
N HIS A 614 29.87 -11.86 -7.06
CA HIS A 614 31.25 -11.67 -6.60
C HIS A 614 31.89 -10.44 -7.22
N ASP A 615 31.75 -10.25 -8.54
CA ASP A 615 32.24 -9.08 -9.26
C ASP A 615 31.66 -7.78 -8.68
N LEU A 616 30.33 -7.70 -8.54
CA LEU A 616 29.65 -6.57 -7.91
C LEU A 616 30.13 -6.33 -6.47
N ARG A 617 30.39 -7.40 -5.71
CA ARG A 617 30.88 -7.29 -4.34
C ARG A 617 32.30 -6.70 -4.30
N HIS A 618 33.20 -7.21 -5.13
CA HIS A 618 34.57 -6.70 -5.24
C HIS A 618 34.61 -5.24 -5.72
N TRP A 619 33.78 -4.91 -6.71
CA TRP A 619 33.60 -3.53 -7.16
C TRP A 619 33.16 -2.63 -6.00
N MET A 620 32.11 -3.02 -5.26
CA MET A 620 31.61 -2.22 -4.13
C MET A 620 32.69 -2.02 -3.05
N GLU A 621 33.47 -3.06 -2.72
CA GLU A 621 34.52 -2.98 -1.69
C GLU A 621 35.63 -2.01 -2.11
N ARG A 622 36.07 -2.10 -3.37
CA ARG A 622 37.05 -1.17 -3.95
C ARG A 622 36.54 0.26 -3.93
N VAL A 623 35.31 0.48 -4.40
CA VAL A 623 34.68 1.81 -4.39
C VAL A 623 34.64 2.36 -2.96
N GLN A 624 34.15 1.60 -1.99
CA GLN A 624 34.08 2.05 -0.59
C GLN A 624 35.44 2.38 0.03
N HIS A 625 36.49 1.62 -0.33
CA HIS A 625 37.84 1.85 0.16
C HIS A 625 38.42 3.18 -0.33
N HIS A 626 38.25 3.49 -1.61
CA HIS A 626 38.82 4.68 -2.26
C HIS A 626 37.93 5.93 -2.18
N TRP A 627 36.61 5.76 -1.98
CA TRP A 627 35.65 6.88 -1.97
C TRP A 627 36.01 8.06 -1.07
N PRO A 628 36.57 7.87 0.15
CA PRO A 628 36.92 8.99 1.02
C PRO A 628 37.98 9.94 0.44
N GLN A 629 38.77 9.50 -0.53
CA GLN A 629 39.80 10.30 -1.21
C GLN A 629 39.36 10.83 -2.58
N VAL A 630 38.21 10.37 -3.09
CA VAL A 630 37.62 10.89 -4.31
C VAL A 630 37.25 12.35 -4.09
N ARG A 631 37.65 13.23 -5.02
CA ARG A 631 37.37 14.66 -4.93
C ARG A 631 37.21 15.34 -6.29
N ILE A 632 36.40 16.38 -6.31
CA ILE A 632 36.30 17.33 -7.42
C ILE A 632 37.29 18.46 -7.15
N GLY A 633 38.14 18.77 -8.14
CA GLY A 633 39.10 19.87 -8.12
C GLY A 633 38.53 21.14 -8.73
N ALA A 634 39.31 21.79 -9.60
CA ALA A 634 38.85 23.00 -10.28
C ALA A 634 37.70 22.69 -11.24
N VAL A 635 36.65 23.53 -11.18
CA VAL A 635 35.53 23.48 -12.12
C VAL A 635 35.46 24.79 -12.90
N THR A 636 35.72 24.72 -14.20
CA THR A 636 35.64 25.85 -15.12
C THR A 636 34.27 25.86 -15.79
N ARG A 637 33.62 27.03 -15.81
CA ARG A 637 32.29 27.24 -16.38
C ARG A 637 32.34 28.40 -17.36
N GLN A 638 31.97 28.15 -18.61
CA GLN A 638 31.95 29.16 -19.66
C GLN A 638 30.64 29.09 -20.42
N THR A 639 30.09 30.24 -20.81
CA THR A 639 28.94 30.31 -21.71
C THR A 639 29.43 30.76 -23.08
N GLU A 640 29.29 29.89 -24.07
CA GLU A 640 29.69 30.13 -25.46
C GLU A 640 28.43 30.19 -26.34
N GLY A 641 27.97 31.41 -26.64
CA GLY A 641 26.75 31.63 -27.42
C GLY A 641 25.51 31.08 -26.71
N THR A 642 24.93 30.00 -27.24
CA THR A 642 23.73 29.33 -26.72
C THR A 642 24.02 28.06 -25.92
N GLN A 643 25.29 27.79 -25.59
CA GLN A 643 25.72 26.61 -24.85
C GLN A 643 26.51 27.02 -23.61
N HIS A 644 26.33 26.27 -22.53
CA HIS A 644 27.27 26.26 -21.41
C HIS A 644 28.25 25.11 -21.59
N HIS A 645 29.52 25.40 -21.36
CA HIS A 645 30.61 24.46 -21.35
C HIS A 645 31.19 24.39 -19.93
N ILE A 646 31.12 23.21 -19.33
CA ILE A 646 31.61 22.97 -17.97
C ILE A 646 32.69 21.89 -18.03
N ILE A 647 33.87 22.21 -17.47
CA ILE A 647 35.00 21.28 -17.34
C ILE A 647 35.31 21.11 -15.85
N ALA A 648 35.39 19.88 -15.36
CA ALA A 648 35.74 19.54 -13.99
C ALA A 648 37.01 18.69 -13.94
N GLU A 649 37.93 19.03 -13.04
CA GLU A 649 39.02 18.14 -12.65
C GLU A 649 38.52 17.13 -11.62
N VAL A 650 38.72 15.84 -11.87
CA VAL A 650 38.24 14.77 -10.97
C VAL A 650 39.38 13.84 -10.60
N TYR A 651 39.55 13.62 -9.30
CA TYR A 651 40.58 12.77 -8.71
C TYR A 651 39.91 11.51 -8.14
N LEU A 652 40.27 10.33 -8.66
CA LEU A 652 39.56 9.07 -8.41
C LEU A 652 40.25 8.12 -7.41
N ASP A 653 41.42 8.50 -6.91
CA ASP A 653 42.20 7.73 -5.93
C ASP A 653 42.33 6.23 -6.29
N GLY A 654 42.73 5.91 -7.52
CA GLY A 654 42.94 4.51 -7.94
C GLY A 654 41.68 3.76 -8.39
N LEU A 655 40.49 4.36 -8.33
CA LEU A 655 39.33 3.88 -9.08
C LEU A 655 39.53 4.11 -10.58
N ALA A 656 39.14 3.14 -11.40
CA ALA A 656 39.08 3.32 -12.83
C ALA A 656 37.94 4.29 -13.18
N GLY A 657 38.11 5.11 -14.22
CA GLY A 657 37.04 6.05 -14.60
C GLY A 657 35.77 5.39 -15.12
N GLU A 658 35.77 4.07 -15.36
CA GLU A 658 34.57 3.28 -15.67
C GLU A 658 33.82 2.83 -14.40
N GLU A 659 34.45 2.88 -13.23
CA GLU A 659 33.86 2.54 -11.93
C GLU A 659 33.08 3.72 -11.33
N VAL A 660 33.08 4.87 -12.00
CA VAL A 660 32.39 6.10 -11.60
C VAL A 660 31.65 6.73 -12.78
N ARG A 661 30.68 7.58 -12.45
CA ARG A 661 30.04 8.48 -13.39
C ARG A 661 30.10 9.89 -12.84
N VAL A 662 30.60 10.80 -13.66
CA VAL A 662 30.59 12.24 -13.35
C VAL A 662 29.41 12.86 -14.08
N GLU A 663 28.59 13.61 -13.35
CA GLU A 663 27.38 14.21 -13.89
C GLU A 663 27.33 15.70 -13.55
N LEU A 664 26.78 16.50 -14.48
CA LEU A 664 26.17 17.78 -14.14
C LEU A 664 24.74 17.52 -13.67
N TYR A 665 24.43 18.05 -12.50
CA TYR A 665 23.10 18.00 -11.91
C TYR A 665 22.52 19.39 -11.80
N ALA A 666 21.26 19.55 -12.18
CA ALA A 666 20.48 20.75 -11.90
C ALA A 666 19.09 20.39 -11.38
N GLU A 667 18.63 21.11 -10.35
CA GLU A 667 17.31 20.90 -9.77
C GLU A 667 16.19 21.11 -10.79
N THR A 668 15.04 20.49 -10.52
CA THR A 668 13.84 20.60 -11.36
C THR A 668 13.38 22.05 -11.49
N MET A 669 13.22 22.56 -12.71
CA MET A 669 12.55 23.85 -12.94
C MET A 669 11.04 23.73 -12.75
N ALA A 670 10.40 24.84 -12.42
CA ALA A 670 8.94 24.92 -12.42
C ALA A 670 8.39 24.49 -13.80
N GLY A 671 7.55 23.44 -13.82
CA GLY A 671 6.96 22.87 -15.03
C GLY A 671 7.77 21.78 -15.75
N ALA A 672 8.96 21.41 -15.26
CA ALA A 672 9.77 20.32 -15.82
C ALA A 672 9.49 18.96 -15.15
N GLU A 673 9.71 17.85 -15.89
CA GLU A 673 9.58 16.48 -15.40
C GLU A 673 10.86 15.99 -14.67
N GLY A 674 11.22 16.66 -13.58
CA GLY A 674 12.32 16.22 -12.70
C GLY A 674 13.67 16.90 -12.96
N PRO A 675 14.72 16.50 -12.21
CA PRO A 675 16.03 17.14 -12.31
C PRO A 675 16.77 16.76 -13.58
N GLU A 676 17.59 17.69 -14.07
CA GLU A 676 18.48 17.45 -15.21
C GLU A 676 19.74 16.74 -14.72
N ARG A 677 20.11 15.68 -15.44
CA ARG A 677 21.28 14.84 -15.13
C ARG A 677 22.00 14.58 -16.44
N ILE A 678 23.20 15.14 -16.56
CA ILE A 678 23.94 15.14 -17.82
C ILE A 678 25.28 14.49 -17.53
N ALA A 679 25.51 13.31 -18.11
CA ALA A 679 26.77 12.61 -17.98
C ALA A 679 27.89 13.44 -18.64
N MET A 680 28.97 13.67 -17.90
CA MET A 680 30.15 14.34 -18.41
C MET A 680 31.07 13.34 -19.11
N THR A 681 31.64 13.74 -20.24
CA THR A 681 32.60 12.93 -21.00
C THR A 681 33.96 12.99 -20.33
N ARG A 682 34.58 11.83 -20.09
CA ARG A 682 35.96 11.75 -19.60
C ARG A 682 36.93 12.15 -20.71
N GLY A 683 37.68 13.21 -20.48
CA GLY A 683 38.77 13.68 -21.32
C GLY A 683 40.13 13.12 -20.91
N GLU A 684 41.18 13.89 -21.20
CA GLU A 684 42.57 13.51 -20.96
C GLU A 684 42.92 13.41 -19.46
N PRO A 685 43.92 12.57 -19.10
CA PRO A 685 44.48 12.55 -17.75
C PRO A 685 45.11 13.89 -17.36
N LEU A 686 45.01 14.25 -16.08
CA LEU A 686 45.66 15.44 -15.53
C LEU A 686 47.18 15.24 -15.42
N LEU A 687 47.94 16.14 -16.03
CA LEU A 687 49.40 16.09 -16.00
C LEU A 687 49.92 16.17 -14.56
N GLY A 688 50.67 15.15 -14.13
CA GLY A 688 51.29 15.10 -12.81
C GLY A 688 50.42 14.50 -11.69
N ALA A 689 49.19 14.06 -11.99
CA ALA A 689 48.31 13.40 -11.02
C ALA A 689 47.85 12.02 -11.53
N LEU A 690 48.28 10.96 -10.85
CA LEU A 690 47.84 9.59 -11.16
C LEU A 690 46.35 9.41 -10.79
N GLY A 691 45.57 8.83 -11.70
CA GLY A 691 44.14 8.57 -11.45
C GLY A 691 43.27 9.83 -11.42
N ALA A 692 43.69 10.89 -12.10
CA ALA A 692 42.94 12.15 -12.20
C ALA A 692 42.71 12.53 -13.66
N TYR A 693 41.50 13.01 -13.98
CA TYR A 693 41.05 13.23 -15.36
C TYR A 693 40.27 14.54 -15.46
N HIS A 694 40.26 15.14 -16.66
CA HIS A 694 39.26 16.13 -17.01
C HIS A 694 37.92 15.45 -17.36
N TYR A 695 36.82 16.06 -16.94
CA TYR A 695 35.47 15.71 -17.38
C TYR A 695 34.81 16.94 -17.98
N GLU A 696 34.16 16.80 -19.12
CA GLU A 696 33.54 17.92 -19.84
C GLU A 696 32.08 17.63 -20.21
N ALA A 697 31.25 18.67 -20.21
CA ALA A 697 29.90 18.60 -20.74
C ALA A 697 29.50 19.93 -21.40
N HIS A 698 28.74 19.80 -22.49
CA HIS A 698 28.08 20.90 -23.19
C HIS A 698 26.58 20.79 -23.00
N VAL A 699 25.94 21.87 -22.55
CA VAL A 699 24.51 21.90 -22.25
C VAL A 699 23.89 23.17 -22.83
N GLU A 700 22.67 23.06 -23.37
CA GLU A 700 21.97 24.25 -23.88
C GLU A 700 21.78 25.28 -22.75
N ALA A 701 22.01 26.55 -23.06
CA ALA A 701 21.89 27.67 -22.12
C ALA A 701 20.43 28.05 -21.83
N LEU A 702 19.56 27.06 -21.62
CA LEU A 702 18.14 27.22 -21.28
C LEU A 702 17.93 27.75 -19.85
N ARG A 703 18.96 27.67 -19.01
CA ARG A 703 18.95 28.15 -17.62
C ARG A 703 20.32 28.70 -17.21
N PRO A 704 20.41 29.51 -16.14
CA PRO A 704 21.69 30.02 -15.64
C PRO A 704 22.72 28.91 -15.39
N ILE A 705 23.98 29.14 -15.81
CA ILE A 705 25.08 28.17 -15.66
C ILE A 705 25.33 27.78 -14.19
N ALA A 706 25.05 28.69 -13.25
CA ALA A 706 25.16 28.48 -11.81
C ALA A 706 24.16 27.46 -11.24
N HIS A 707 23.14 27.07 -12.02
CA HIS A 707 22.20 26.03 -11.59
C HIS A 707 22.78 24.62 -11.74
N TYR A 708 23.90 24.46 -12.45
CA TYR A 708 24.57 23.17 -12.64
C TYR A 708 25.69 22.97 -11.60
N THR A 709 25.58 21.87 -10.88
CA THR A 709 26.57 21.41 -9.89
C THR A 709 27.16 20.09 -10.36
N VAL A 710 28.48 19.94 -10.29
CA VAL A 710 29.15 18.67 -10.62
C VAL A 710 28.97 17.67 -9.48
N ARG A 711 28.72 16.40 -9.81
CA ARG A 711 28.73 15.30 -8.85
C ARG A 711 29.42 14.06 -9.41
N ILE A 712 29.94 13.23 -8.50
CA ILE A 712 30.50 11.91 -8.81
C ILE A 712 29.63 10.85 -8.15
N LEU A 713 29.25 9.84 -8.93
CA LEU A 713 28.50 8.67 -8.51
C LEU A 713 29.35 7.42 -8.75
N PRO A 714 29.25 6.38 -7.90
CA PRO A 714 29.78 5.08 -8.27
C PRO A 714 29.02 4.55 -9.50
N PHE A 715 29.69 3.76 -10.33
CA PHE A 715 29.05 3.18 -11.51
C PHE A 715 29.49 1.74 -11.75
N HIS A 716 28.48 0.88 -11.97
CA HIS A 716 28.63 -0.47 -12.51
C HIS A 716 27.37 -0.80 -13.32
N PRO A 717 27.48 -1.34 -14.54
CA PRO A 717 26.33 -1.55 -15.42
C PRO A 717 25.26 -2.49 -14.84
N GLN A 718 25.67 -3.43 -13.98
CA GLN A 718 24.79 -4.40 -13.34
C GLN A 718 24.32 -3.99 -11.94
N ALA A 719 24.77 -2.84 -11.40
CA ALA A 719 24.35 -2.36 -10.09
C ALA A 719 23.03 -1.56 -10.18
N ARG A 720 22.26 -1.54 -9.09
CA ARG A 720 20.99 -0.83 -8.92
C ARG A 720 21.17 0.32 -7.94
N LEU A 721 21.75 1.42 -8.41
CA LEU A 721 22.08 2.57 -7.58
C LEU A 721 20.90 3.55 -7.48
N PRO A 722 20.71 4.23 -6.34
CA PRO A 722 21.51 4.15 -5.10
C PRO A 722 21.10 3.06 -4.10
N LEU A 723 20.15 2.16 -4.44
CA LEU A 723 19.71 1.11 -3.50
C LEU A 723 20.85 0.21 -3.04
N GLU A 724 21.79 -0.12 -3.93
CA GLU A 724 22.89 -1.03 -3.60
C GLU A 724 24.10 -0.35 -2.96
N LEU A 725 24.37 0.90 -3.35
CA LEU A 725 25.46 1.70 -2.81
C LEU A 725 25.09 3.18 -2.91
N ALA A 726 24.75 3.79 -1.78
CA ALA A 726 24.26 5.16 -1.70
C ALA A 726 25.37 6.22 -1.58
N LEU A 727 26.53 5.98 -2.20
CA LEU A 727 27.64 6.94 -2.21
C LEU A 727 27.40 8.02 -3.27
N ILE A 728 27.73 9.26 -2.91
CA ILE A 728 27.67 10.43 -3.79
C ILE A 728 28.72 11.43 -3.30
N HIS A 729 29.36 12.13 -4.23
CA HIS A 729 30.29 13.21 -3.91
C HIS A 729 29.93 14.45 -4.73
N TRP A 730 29.67 15.56 -4.05
CA TRP A 730 29.27 16.82 -4.66
C TRP A 730 30.47 17.77 -4.78
N GLU A 731 30.40 18.65 -5.78
CA GLU A 731 31.25 19.84 -5.82
C GLU A 731 31.03 20.69 -4.56
N GLN A 732 32.13 21.14 -3.95
CA GLN A 732 32.12 21.93 -2.71
C GLN A 732 32.11 23.43 -2.96
#